data_AF-A0A5Q5BT34-F1
#
_entry.id   AF-A0A5Q5BT34-F1
#
_cell.length_a   1.000
_cell.length_b   1.000
_cell.length_c   1.000
_cell.angle_alpha   90.00
_cell.angle_beta   90.00
_cell.angle_gamma   90.00
#
_symmetry.space_group_name_H-M   'P 1'
#
loop_
_entity.id
_entity.type
_entity.pdbx_description
1 polymer ?
#
loop_
_entity_poly.entity_id
_entity_poly.type
_entity_poly.pdbx_seq_one_letter_code
_entity_poly.pdbx_strand_id
1 'polypeptide(L)'
;MTSTAVSTAPVTSWWYGQGRAVDVVRRLESLYTLSPPPTAPAGLVTARRDELTVTFVAGLKSPLPHPWRPADSSNEARIPWEAVDPGNDPDPDRPVYLVVFGTTDDGGLIGLNLAAFQRIRFDGDTATATALVSRWVLELVSTHPDITIGVTADVWNGPFTTRVQPVAAGRVPQVDVLVCGPALTYTDRSQIVSSAASKIVIDLGKDAAVDARWTITCGPDRLGQISSERSARPMTATLIVPSAATVDRCAALLTDTSAQAAATPPDPTYSAAAPEAPITELPTADLDDLDDPATDPHLPIPSDVATLHDDGIDFFATQPAAAPNVGPTPQLQPAHNDPTDADQERDWPTDDLDGSTAAADVGRAELNPAIGEGSTPAADATAEPEPAAAPATAAPKSLPSDTADGAAPVVATIWNRILGQVALDPPHATQQPGPREKRLNELTVFLQHNPWVSATDIVRHIYGGVAADKTVTQQVSLLRARLGAVFAGGPKALPPMTEGGYHLDNAVRSDWMEFERLVEILPETTPTPNLVAAMDLVTGPPLGGIAPKEWTWTKDLRDELRDRVAGAAVVLARRHHSAKAYSAAVETARKGLWYDNARQDLWQIGMQAALDGHDKDAYKTLRTQYLAAVPGSERDPEVFDLTKRAG
;
A
#
# COMPACT_ATOMS: atom_id res chain seq x y z
N MET A 1 8.31 9.27 31.17
CA MET A 1 7.15 9.98 30.60
C MET A 1 7.17 9.75 29.10
N THR A 2 6.06 9.30 28.54
CA THR A 2 5.96 8.80 27.16
C THR A 2 5.83 9.95 26.16
N SER A 3 6.86 10.14 25.32
CA SER A 3 6.76 10.94 24.10
C SER A 3 6.78 10.00 22.90
N THR A 4 5.62 9.50 22.52
CA THR A 4 5.45 8.69 21.31
C THR A 4 5.20 9.66 20.15
N ALA A 5 6.27 10.08 19.48
CA ALA A 5 6.17 10.83 18.24
C ALA A 5 5.66 9.91 17.12
N VAL A 6 4.35 9.70 17.05
CA VAL A 6 3.70 8.92 15.99
C VAL A 6 3.96 9.63 14.66
N SER A 7 4.62 8.93 13.73
CA SER A 7 4.86 9.42 12.38
C SER A 7 3.53 9.42 11.62
N THR A 8 3.04 10.60 11.28
CA THR A 8 1.71 10.83 10.72
C THR A 8 1.64 10.66 9.19
N ALA A 9 2.79 10.40 8.54
CA ALA A 9 2.92 10.36 7.08
C ALA A 9 2.39 9.09 6.37
N PRO A 10 2.70 7.83 6.81
CA PRO A 10 2.47 6.64 5.97
C PRO A 10 0.98 6.33 5.73
N VAL A 11 0.15 6.71 6.71
CA VAL A 11 -1.31 6.62 6.66
C VAL A 11 -1.89 7.41 5.48
N THR A 12 -1.42 8.65 5.36
CA THR A 12 -1.90 9.60 4.35
C THR A 12 -1.29 9.33 2.99
N SER A 13 -0.03 8.91 2.92
CA SER A 13 0.59 8.56 1.65
C SER A 13 -0.07 7.33 1.01
N TRP A 14 -0.52 6.35 1.81
CA TRP A 14 -1.34 5.24 1.29
C TRP A 14 -2.69 5.73 0.74
N TRP A 15 -3.42 6.54 1.51
CA TRP A 15 -4.75 7.05 1.14
C TRP A 15 -4.76 7.95 -0.12
N TYR A 16 -3.77 8.83 -0.26
CA TYR A 16 -3.66 9.73 -1.39
C TYR A 16 -2.86 9.14 -2.56
N GLY A 17 -1.76 8.43 -2.29
CA GLY A 17 -0.85 7.91 -3.32
C GLY A 17 -1.44 6.82 -4.21
N GLN A 18 -2.48 6.11 -3.72
CA GLN A 18 -3.23 5.11 -4.47
C GLN A 18 -4.57 5.65 -5.04
N GLY A 19 -4.74 6.99 -5.11
CA GLY A 19 -5.94 7.64 -5.65
C GLY A 19 -7.22 7.51 -4.80
N ARG A 20 -7.18 6.73 -3.71
CA ARG A 20 -8.36 6.31 -2.93
C ARG A 20 -9.21 7.45 -2.41
N ALA A 21 -8.59 8.57 -2.04
CA ALA A 21 -9.31 9.77 -1.64
C ALA A 21 -10.33 10.24 -2.71
N VAL A 22 -9.95 10.21 -3.99
CA VAL A 22 -10.80 10.63 -5.12
C VAL A 22 -11.88 9.58 -5.41
N ASP A 23 -11.51 8.29 -5.41
CA ASP A 23 -12.47 7.17 -5.58
C ASP A 23 -13.60 7.25 -4.55
N VAL A 24 -13.25 7.51 -3.28
CA VAL A 24 -14.20 7.59 -2.16
C VAL A 24 -15.11 8.80 -2.29
N VAL A 25 -14.58 9.96 -2.68
CA VAL A 25 -15.37 11.17 -2.95
C VAL A 25 -16.44 10.88 -4.01
N ARG A 26 -16.05 10.39 -5.19
CA ARG A 26 -16.98 10.03 -6.28
C ARG A 26 -18.03 9.00 -5.83
N ARG A 27 -17.62 8.01 -5.04
CA ARG A 27 -18.56 6.97 -4.56
C ARG A 27 -19.57 7.51 -3.55
N LEU A 28 -19.15 8.42 -2.67
CA LEU A 28 -20.04 9.09 -1.71
C LEU A 28 -21.01 10.07 -2.41
N GLU A 29 -20.61 10.67 -3.52
CA GLU A 29 -21.49 11.46 -4.40
C GLU A 29 -22.52 10.54 -5.06
N SER A 30 -22.10 9.37 -5.58
CA SER A 30 -23.00 8.39 -6.18
C SER A 30 -24.08 7.82 -5.22
N LEU A 31 -23.91 7.94 -3.90
CA LEU A 31 -24.98 7.61 -2.94
C LEU A 31 -26.26 8.41 -3.21
N TYR A 32 -26.14 9.63 -3.73
CA TYR A 32 -27.28 10.52 -3.96
C TYR A 32 -28.03 10.26 -5.26
N THR A 33 -27.47 9.47 -6.19
CA THR A 33 -28.13 9.03 -7.42
C THR A 33 -28.96 7.75 -7.22
N LEU A 34 -28.84 7.11 -6.06
CA LEU A 34 -29.64 5.93 -5.69
C LEU A 34 -31.14 6.25 -5.67
N SER A 35 -31.97 5.22 -5.92
CA SER A 35 -33.43 5.31 -5.88
C SER A 35 -34.00 4.29 -4.87
N PRO A 36 -34.57 4.74 -3.73
CA PRO A 36 -34.61 6.11 -3.24
C PRO A 36 -33.23 6.59 -2.74
N PRO A 37 -32.93 7.91 -2.79
CA PRO A 37 -31.68 8.44 -2.26
C PRO A 37 -31.70 8.42 -0.71
N PRO A 38 -30.54 8.31 -0.05
CA PRO A 38 -30.45 8.31 1.41
C PRO A 38 -30.97 9.64 1.97
N THR A 39 -31.79 9.56 3.03
CA THR A 39 -32.45 10.73 3.62
C THR A 39 -31.56 11.55 4.55
N ALA A 40 -30.32 11.11 4.77
CA ALA A 40 -29.31 11.79 5.56
C ALA A 40 -28.01 11.87 4.74
N PRO A 41 -27.19 12.92 4.90
CA PRO A 41 -25.90 12.98 4.25
C PRO A 41 -24.90 12.05 4.95
N ALA A 42 -24.00 11.47 4.16
CA ALA A 42 -22.82 10.77 4.66
C ALA A 42 -21.92 11.77 5.41
N GLY A 43 -21.68 11.53 6.71
CA GLY A 43 -20.90 12.41 7.58
C GLY A 43 -19.47 11.93 7.72
N LEU A 44 -19.28 10.81 8.42
CA LEU A 44 -17.97 10.20 8.65
C LEU A 44 -17.75 9.03 7.68
N VAL A 45 -16.49 8.80 7.36
CA VAL A 45 -16.02 7.69 6.54
C VAL A 45 -14.86 7.05 7.27
N THR A 46 -15.02 5.84 7.79
CA THR A 46 -13.90 5.06 8.35
C THR A 46 -13.40 4.11 7.27
N ALA A 47 -12.19 4.34 6.79
CA ALA A 47 -11.54 3.55 5.77
C ALA A 47 -10.54 2.56 6.37
N ARG A 48 -10.65 1.30 5.95
CA ARG A 48 -9.63 0.25 6.12
C ARG A 48 -9.05 -0.11 4.76
N ARG A 49 -8.20 -1.13 4.67
CA ARG A 49 -7.56 -1.55 3.40
C ARG A 49 -8.47 -2.38 2.49
N ASP A 50 -9.48 -3.04 3.06
CA ASP A 50 -10.46 -3.92 2.39
C ASP A 50 -11.90 -3.39 2.43
N GLU A 51 -12.25 -2.50 3.38
CA GLU A 51 -13.60 -1.97 3.55
C GLU A 51 -13.66 -0.46 3.84
N LEU A 52 -14.73 0.18 3.37
CA LEU A 52 -15.19 1.51 3.77
C LEU A 52 -16.45 1.39 4.62
N THR A 53 -16.44 1.97 5.82
CA THR A 53 -17.65 2.20 6.63
C THR A 53 -18.08 3.66 6.50
N VAL A 54 -19.32 3.91 6.10
CA VAL A 54 -19.89 5.25 5.97
C VAL A 54 -20.94 5.45 7.06
N THR A 55 -20.73 6.46 7.91
CA THR A 55 -21.64 6.85 8.99
C THR A 55 -22.42 8.08 8.57
N PHE A 56 -23.75 7.96 8.54
CA PHE A 56 -24.68 9.01 8.20
C PHE A 56 -24.97 9.90 9.42
N VAL A 57 -25.17 11.20 9.17
CA VAL A 57 -25.48 12.21 10.21
C VAL A 57 -26.79 11.92 10.96
N ALA A 58 -27.71 11.20 10.32
CA ALA A 58 -28.92 10.66 10.93
C ALA A 58 -29.15 9.23 10.40
N GLY A 59 -29.90 8.43 11.16
CA GLY A 59 -30.20 7.04 10.81
C GLY A 59 -30.83 6.88 9.43
N LEU A 60 -30.44 5.81 8.73
CA LEU A 60 -31.02 5.45 7.44
C LEU A 60 -32.45 4.94 7.63
N LYS A 61 -33.40 5.41 6.81
CA LYS A 61 -34.79 4.91 6.83
C LYS A 61 -34.95 3.52 6.21
N SER A 62 -34.00 3.12 5.38
CA SER A 62 -33.93 1.85 4.67
C SER A 62 -32.46 1.48 4.47
N PRO A 63 -32.09 0.19 4.45
CA PRO A 63 -30.74 -0.21 4.09
C PRO A 63 -30.39 0.26 2.68
N LEU A 64 -29.12 0.55 2.45
CA LEU A 64 -28.61 0.82 1.11
C LEU A 64 -28.65 -0.46 0.24
N PRO A 65 -28.83 -0.34 -1.09
CA PRO A 65 -28.82 -1.49 -1.98
C PRO A 65 -27.43 -2.14 -2.06
N HIS A 66 -27.39 -3.43 -2.41
CA HIS A 66 -26.15 -4.14 -2.72
C HIS A 66 -25.34 -3.35 -3.78
N PRO A 67 -24.01 -3.18 -3.64
CA PRO A 67 -23.07 -3.93 -2.79
C PRO A 67 -23.01 -3.53 -1.32
N TRP A 68 -23.70 -2.47 -0.90
CA TRP A 68 -23.66 -2.01 0.49
C TRP A 68 -24.21 -3.08 1.44
N ARG A 69 -23.54 -3.23 2.58
CA ARG A 69 -23.88 -4.14 3.68
C ARG A 69 -24.32 -3.31 4.89
N PRO A 70 -25.35 -3.73 5.64
CA PRO A 70 -25.66 -3.09 6.92
C PRO A 70 -24.50 -3.30 7.90
N ALA A 71 -24.23 -2.30 8.72
CA ALA A 71 -23.28 -2.38 9.83
C ALA A 71 -24.01 -2.67 11.16
N ASP A 72 -23.25 -2.65 12.26
CA ASP A 72 -23.77 -2.89 13.62
C ASP A 72 -24.72 -1.78 14.14
N SER A 73 -24.77 -0.62 13.47
CA SER A 73 -25.62 0.51 13.82
C SER A 73 -26.55 0.94 12.67
N SER A 74 -27.72 1.52 13.01
CA SER A 74 -28.75 1.93 12.03
C SER A 74 -28.41 3.19 11.22
N ASN A 75 -27.25 3.79 11.48
CA ASN A 75 -26.73 4.95 10.77
C ASN A 75 -25.41 4.64 10.04
N GLU A 76 -25.00 3.38 9.95
CA GLU A 76 -23.80 2.96 9.22
C GLU A 76 -24.13 1.98 8.09
N ALA A 77 -23.38 2.11 7.00
CA ALA A 77 -23.35 1.14 5.92
C ALA A 77 -21.91 0.88 5.51
N ARG A 78 -21.60 -0.37 5.14
CA ARG A 78 -20.26 -0.78 4.72
C ARG A 78 -20.24 -1.11 3.24
N ILE A 79 -19.15 -0.83 2.56
CA ILE A 79 -18.89 -1.25 1.18
C ILE A 79 -17.44 -1.74 1.07
N PRO A 80 -17.19 -2.94 0.53
CA PRO A 80 -15.83 -3.40 0.32
C PRO A 80 -15.20 -2.68 -0.88
N TRP A 81 -13.88 -2.51 -0.91
CA TRP A 81 -13.21 -1.74 -1.96
C TRP A 81 -13.38 -2.33 -3.36
N GLU A 82 -13.47 -3.65 -3.51
CA GLU A 82 -13.73 -4.28 -4.82
C GLU A 82 -15.09 -3.89 -5.41
N ALA A 83 -16.00 -3.33 -4.60
CA ALA A 83 -17.30 -2.83 -5.04
C ALA A 83 -17.35 -1.29 -5.15
N VAL A 84 -16.21 -0.61 -4.97
CA VAL A 84 -16.01 0.81 -5.27
C VAL A 84 -15.58 0.94 -6.73
N ASP A 85 -16.56 1.15 -7.60
CA ASP A 85 -16.32 1.49 -9.01
C ASP A 85 -16.11 3.02 -9.14
N PRO A 86 -14.94 3.47 -9.64
CA PRO A 86 -14.56 4.88 -9.75
C PRO A 86 -15.04 5.56 -11.06
N GLY A 87 -15.69 4.82 -11.96
CA GLY A 87 -16.09 5.27 -13.30
C GLY A 87 -17.33 6.18 -13.36
N ASN A 88 -17.97 6.44 -12.22
CA ASN A 88 -19.05 7.44 -12.15
C ASN A 88 -18.46 8.87 -12.15
N ASP A 89 -19.01 9.73 -13.02
CA ASP A 89 -18.77 11.17 -12.96
C ASP A 89 -19.24 11.74 -11.60
N PRO A 90 -18.51 12.73 -11.04
CA PRO A 90 -18.89 13.38 -9.78
C PRO A 90 -20.24 14.10 -9.90
N ASP A 91 -21.04 14.10 -8.82
CA ASP A 91 -22.34 14.81 -8.78
C ASP A 91 -22.11 16.30 -8.46
N PRO A 92 -22.23 17.23 -9.44
CA PRO A 92 -21.92 18.63 -9.24
C PRO A 92 -22.93 19.33 -8.30
N ASP A 93 -24.13 18.78 -8.14
CA ASP A 93 -25.14 19.35 -7.24
C ASP A 93 -24.89 18.94 -5.77
N ARG A 94 -24.06 17.93 -5.52
CA ARG A 94 -23.84 17.34 -4.18
C ARG A 94 -22.38 16.95 -3.88
N PRO A 95 -21.42 17.87 -4.06
CA PRO A 95 -19.99 17.59 -3.88
C PRO A 95 -19.66 17.08 -2.47
N VAL A 96 -18.78 16.09 -2.38
CA VAL A 96 -18.29 15.51 -1.12
C VAL A 96 -16.88 15.99 -0.82
N TYR A 97 -16.78 16.99 0.06
CA TYR A 97 -15.51 17.55 0.50
C TYR A 97 -14.90 16.73 1.63
N LEU A 98 -14.25 15.62 1.29
CA LEU A 98 -13.67 14.69 2.25
C LEU A 98 -12.28 15.16 2.71
N VAL A 99 -12.09 15.29 4.02
CA VAL A 99 -10.79 15.60 4.67
C VAL A 99 -10.49 14.61 5.78
N VAL A 100 -9.22 14.34 6.06
CA VAL A 100 -8.86 13.27 7.01
C VAL A 100 -8.63 13.82 8.42
N PHE A 101 -9.43 13.36 9.37
CA PHE A 101 -9.40 13.77 10.78
C PHE A 101 -8.27 13.10 11.56
N GLY A 102 -8.19 11.77 11.49
CA GLY A 102 -7.28 10.98 12.32
C GLY A 102 -7.46 9.48 12.12
N THR A 103 -6.89 8.66 13.01
CA THR A 103 -7.14 7.21 13.06
C THR A 103 -8.02 6.83 14.26
N THR A 104 -8.79 5.76 14.14
CA THR A 104 -9.35 5.05 15.28
C THR A 104 -8.25 4.28 16.04
N ASP A 105 -8.55 3.85 17.26
CA ASP A 105 -7.63 3.04 18.09
C ASP A 105 -7.29 1.68 17.45
N ASP A 106 -8.20 1.16 16.61
CA ASP A 106 -8.08 -0.08 15.84
C ASP A 106 -7.65 0.14 14.38
N GLY A 107 -6.89 1.21 14.12
CA GLY A 107 -6.15 1.39 12.87
C GLY A 107 -6.92 1.90 11.65
N GLY A 108 -8.23 2.15 11.75
CA GLY A 108 -9.04 2.70 10.66
C GLY A 108 -8.78 4.21 10.45
N LEU A 109 -8.76 4.66 9.19
CA LEU A 109 -8.60 6.08 8.84
C LEU A 109 -9.94 6.81 8.82
N ILE A 110 -10.09 7.88 9.59
CA ILE A 110 -11.33 8.64 9.70
C ILE A 110 -11.28 9.86 8.78
N GLY A 111 -12.14 9.86 7.77
CA GLY A 111 -12.51 11.00 6.94
C GLY A 111 -13.78 11.70 7.42
N LEU A 112 -13.84 13.02 7.23
CA LEU A 112 -14.97 13.90 7.48
C LEU A 112 -15.45 14.51 6.17
N ASN A 113 -16.72 14.32 5.82
CA ASN A 113 -17.34 15.04 4.72
C ASN A 113 -17.78 16.44 5.19
N LEU A 114 -17.03 17.47 4.83
CA LEU A 114 -17.34 18.86 5.22
C LEU A 114 -18.66 19.37 4.63
N ALA A 115 -19.18 18.78 3.53
CA ALA A 115 -20.51 19.11 3.02
C ALA A 115 -21.65 18.70 3.97
N ALA A 116 -21.44 17.64 4.77
CA ALA A 116 -22.32 17.25 5.87
C ALA A 116 -22.07 18.10 7.14
N PHE A 117 -20.81 18.44 7.39
CA PHE A 117 -20.36 19.26 8.52
C PHE A 117 -20.22 20.75 8.14
N GLN A 118 -21.32 21.36 7.70
CA GLN A 118 -21.34 22.73 7.15
C GLN A 118 -20.85 23.84 8.10
N ARG A 119 -20.92 23.62 9.42
CA ARG A 119 -20.50 24.59 10.43
C ARG A 119 -19.78 23.88 11.57
N ILE A 120 -18.46 24.02 11.59
CA ILE A 120 -17.55 23.37 12.54
C ILE A 120 -16.87 24.42 13.38
N ARG A 121 -16.94 24.25 14.70
CA ARG A 121 -16.12 24.98 15.67
C ARG A 121 -14.98 24.08 16.15
N PHE A 122 -13.78 24.62 16.31
CA PHE A 122 -12.69 23.98 17.02
C PHE A 122 -12.58 24.48 18.47
N ASP A 123 -12.12 23.60 19.36
CA ASP A 123 -11.79 23.92 20.75
C ASP A 123 -10.53 23.15 21.21
N GLY A 124 -9.91 23.58 22.30
CA GLY A 124 -8.69 22.98 22.85
C GLY A 124 -7.39 23.63 22.37
N ASP A 125 -6.39 22.82 22.00
CA ASP A 125 -5.07 23.29 21.60
C ASP A 125 -5.06 23.91 20.20
N THR A 126 -4.75 25.21 20.17
CA THR A 126 -4.76 26.03 18.97
C THR A 126 -3.69 25.62 17.96
N ALA A 127 -2.50 25.19 18.41
CA ALA A 127 -1.43 24.80 17.49
C ALA A 127 -1.79 23.50 16.73
N THR A 128 -2.33 22.52 17.45
CA THR A 128 -2.84 21.26 16.90
C THR A 128 -4.03 21.50 15.95
N ALA A 129 -5.00 22.33 16.36
CA ALA A 129 -6.15 22.67 15.51
C ALA A 129 -5.73 23.39 14.22
N THR A 130 -4.86 24.41 14.31
CA THR A 130 -4.34 25.10 13.13
C THR A 130 -3.61 24.13 12.20
N ALA A 131 -2.66 23.34 12.69
CA ALA A 131 -1.88 22.43 11.84
C ALA A 131 -2.74 21.32 11.19
N LEU A 132 -3.81 20.85 11.85
CA LEU A 132 -4.79 19.94 11.25
C LEU A 132 -5.58 20.62 10.13
N VAL A 133 -6.02 21.87 10.31
CA VAL A 133 -6.79 22.59 9.30
C VAL A 133 -5.90 23.07 8.13
N SER A 134 -4.65 23.48 8.37
CA SER A 134 -3.68 23.75 7.29
C SER A 134 -3.45 22.51 6.41
N ARG A 135 -3.46 21.31 7.01
CA ARG A 135 -3.44 20.05 6.27
C ARG A 135 -4.70 19.85 5.44
N TRP A 136 -5.89 20.09 6.00
CA TRP A 136 -7.15 20.00 5.24
C TRP A 136 -7.20 20.93 4.02
N VAL A 137 -6.60 22.14 4.10
CA VAL A 137 -6.46 23.04 2.94
C VAL A 137 -5.64 22.36 1.83
N LEU A 138 -4.50 21.75 2.17
CA LEU A 138 -3.69 20.99 1.20
C LEU A 138 -4.45 19.79 0.62
N GLU A 139 -5.14 19.03 1.46
CA GLU A 139 -5.90 17.83 1.06
C GLU A 139 -6.99 18.19 0.05
N LEU A 140 -7.86 19.15 0.38
CA LEU A 140 -8.93 19.63 -0.51
C LEU A 140 -8.37 20.16 -1.85
N VAL A 141 -7.27 20.92 -1.81
CA VAL A 141 -6.62 21.42 -3.03
C VAL A 141 -6.05 20.28 -3.90
N SER A 142 -5.71 19.15 -3.29
CA SER A 142 -5.19 17.96 -3.97
C SER A 142 -6.31 17.05 -4.50
N THR A 143 -7.44 16.93 -3.80
CA THR A 143 -8.54 16.02 -4.20
C THR A 143 -9.65 16.64 -5.03
N HIS A 144 -9.87 17.96 -4.93
CA HIS A 144 -11.01 18.64 -5.56
C HIS A 144 -10.52 19.74 -6.51
N PRO A 145 -10.21 19.44 -7.79
CA PRO A 145 -9.46 20.33 -8.68
C PRO A 145 -10.07 21.73 -8.85
N ASP A 146 -11.39 21.86 -8.76
CA ASP A 146 -12.10 23.13 -8.91
C ASP A 146 -12.40 23.86 -7.59
N ILE A 147 -12.03 23.28 -6.43
CA ILE A 147 -12.37 23.88 -5.13
C ILE A 147 -11.72 25.24 -4.92
N THR A 148 -12.49 26.14 -4.31
CA THR A 148 -12.06 27.43 -3.80
C THR A 148 -12.16 27.48 -2.28
N ILE A 149 -11.09 27.94 -1.63
CA ILE A 149 -10.94 27.97 -0.18
C ILE A 149 -10.53 29.38 0.24
N GLY A 150 -11.29 30.00 1.12
CA GLY A 150 -10.93 31.25 1.79
C GLY A 150 -10.30 30.93 3.13
N VAL A 151 -9.10 31.44 3.40
CA VAL A 151 -8.39 31.19 4.66
C VAL A 151 -7.71 32.45 5.20
N THR A 152 -7.68 32.59 6.52
CA THR A 152 -6.99 33.68 7.20
C THR A 152 -5.48 33.40 7.33
N ALA A 153 -4.66 34.46 7.33
CA ALA A 153 -3.20 34.36 7.28
C ALA A 153 -2.55 33.71 8.52
N ASP A 154 -3.28 33.56 9.63
CA ASP A 154 -2.85 32.87 10.85
C ASP A 154 -3.08 31.35 10.80
N VAL A 155 -3.75 30.83 9.77
CA VAL A 155 -3.93 29.38 9.51
C VAL A 155 -3.15 28.93 8.28
N TRP A 156 -2.88 29.83 7.33
CA TRP A 156 -2.21 29.53 6.08
C TRP A 156 -0.97 30.40 5.85
N ASN A 157 0.21 29.78 6.01
CA ASN A 157 1.51 30.38 5.72
C ASN A 157 1.94 30.21 4.24
N GLY A 158 1.15 29.47 3.46
CA GLY A 158 1.45 29.19 2.05
C GLY A 158 1.15 30.36 1.11
N PRO A 159 1.51 30.23 -0.18
CA PRO A 159 1.11 31.20 -1.18
C PRO A 159 -0.41 31.24 -1.33
N PHE A 160 -0.96 32.42 -1.60
CA PHE A 160 -2.34 32.57 -2.05
C PHE A 160 -2.39 32.38 -3.57
N THR A 161 -3.41 31.66 -4.03
CA THR A 161 -3.63 31.29 -5.44
C THR A 161 -5.05 31.65 -5.87
N THR A 162 -5.45 31.29 -7.09
CA THR A 162 -6.86 31.37 -7.50
C THR A 162 -7.78 30.49 -6.65
N ARG A 163 -7.25 29.37 -6.13
CA ARG A 163 -7.97 28.35 -5.35
C ARG A 163 -7.84 28.55 -3.84
N VAL A 164 -6.74 29.12 -3.33
CA VAL A 164 -6.56 29.45 -1.91
C VAL A 164 -6.46 30.97 -1.75
N GLN A 165 -7.52 31.59 -1.25
CA GLN A 165 -7.70 33.05 -1.25
C GLN A 165 -7.63 33.64 0.17
N PRO A 166 -7.07 34.85 0.34
CA PRO A 166 -6.92 35.48 1.65
C PRO A 166 -8.26 36.03 2.18
N VAL A 167 -8.53 35.79 3.45
CA VAL A 167 -9.70 36.29 4.19
C VAL A 167 -9.28 37.34 5.22
N ALA A 168 -10.02 38.44 5.29
CA ALA A 168 -9.91 39.46 6.33
C ALA A 168 -11.25 40.16 6.59
N ALA A 169 -11.36 40.88 7.72
CA ALA A 169 -12.50 41.76 7.96
C ALA A 169 -12.64 42.79 6.81
N GLY A 170 -13.83 42.87 6.21
CA GLY A 170 -14.07 43.70 5.02
C GLY A 170 -13.61 43.11 3.67
N ARG A 171 -12.94 41.94 3.65
CA ARG A 171 -12.58 41.21 2.42
C ARG A 171 -12.85 39.72 2.59
N VAL A 172 -14.08 39.32 2.28
CA VAL A 172 -14.52 37.91 2.26
C VAL A 172 -14.74 37.49 0.81
N PRO A 173 -13.94 36.57 0.26
CA PRO A 173 -14.12 36.06 -1.09
C PRO A 173 -15.34 35.13 -1.19
N GLN A 174 -15.86 34.94 -2.40
CA GLN A 174 -16.86 33.92 -2.69
C GLN A 174 -16.14 32.60 -2.93
N VAL A 175 -16.26 31.67 -1.98
CA VAL A 175 -15.50 30.41 -1.92
C VAL A 175 -16.37 29.27 -1.39
N ASP A 176 -16.03 28.03 -1.72
CA ASP A 176 -16.75 26.84 -1.27
C ASP A 176 -16.58 26.60 0.24
N VAL A 177 -15.33 26.70 0.70
CA VAL A 177 -14.90 26.47 2.09
C VAL A 177 -14.29 27.74 2.66
N LEU A 178 -14.77 28.17 3.83
CA LEU A 178 -14.24 29.31 4.57
C LEU A 178 -13.61 28.86 5.89
N VAL A 179 -12.37 29.30 6.14
CA VAL A 179 -11.59 28.99 7.34
C VAL A 179 -11.26 30.28 8.08
N CYS A 180 -11.76 30.41 9.31
CA CYS A 180 -11.54 31.53 10.22
C CYS A 180 -10.58 31.14 11.34
N GLY A 181 -9.41 31.76 11.37
CA GLY A 181 -8.35 31.44 12.32
C GLY A 181 -8.56 31.91 13.77
N PRO A 182 -7.73 31.39 14.69
CA PRO A 182 -7.78 31.71 16.11
C PRO A 182 -7.40 33.16 16.45
N ALA A 183 -6.58 33.83 15.63
CA ALA A 183 -6.08 35.18 15.92
C ALA A 183 -7.09 36.31 15.64
N LEU A 184 -8.21 36.01 14.97
CA LEU A 184 -9.29 36.97 14.73
C LEU A 184 -9.98 37.38 16.04
N THR A 185 -10.28 38.68 16.16
CA THR A 185 -11.20 39.17 17.20
C THR A 185 -12.61 38.66 16.94
N TYR A 186 -13.46 38.62 17.97
CA TYR A 186 -14.88 38.26 17.82
C TYR A 186 -15.60 39.16 16.80
N THR A 187 -15.30 40.45 16.79
CA THR A 187 -15.89 41.43 15.85
C THR A 187 -15.52 41.11 14.41
N ASP A 188 -14.22 40.89 14.13
CA ASP A 188 -13.73 40.57 12.79
C ASP A 188 -14.32 39.25 12.29
N ARG A 189 -14.31 38.22 13.16
CA ARG A 189 -14.90 36.90 12.91
C ARG A 189 -16.40 37.01 12.61
N SER A 190 -17.16 37.76 13.41
CA SER A 190 -18.59 37.98 13.19
C SER A 190 -18.85 38.70 11.86
N GLN A 191 -18.05 39.71 11.51
CA GLN A 191 -18.15 40.38 10.22
C GLN A 191 -17.87 39.42 9.06
N ILE A 192 -16.80 38.62 9.16
CA ILE A 192 -16.42 37.62 8.15
C ILE A 192 -17.53 36.58 7.96
N VAL A 193 -17.99 35.93 9.04
CA VAL A 193 -19.02 34.89 9.01
C VAL A 193 -20.37 35.42 8.50
N SER A 194 -20.74 36.65 8.85
CA SER A 194 -21.98 37.28 8.37
C SER A 194 -21.94 37.70 6.89
N SER A 195 -20.75 37.95 6.34
CA SER A 195 -20.54 38.33 4.94
C SER A 195 -20.26 37.12 4.03
N ALA A 196 -20.07 35.93 4.60
CA ALA A 196 -19.73 34.71 3.88
C ALA A 196 -20.95 34.10 3.18
N ALA A 197 -20.78 33.75 1.90
CA ALA A 197 -21.74 32.92 1.16
C ALA A 197 -21.41 31.41 1.23
N SER A 198 -20.20 31.07 1.70
CA SER A 198 -19.69 29.70 1.81
C SER A 198 -20.62 28.83 2.65
N LYS A 199 -21.02 27.68 2.10
CA LYS A 199 -21.85 26.70 2.82
C LYS A 199 -21.06 26.01 3.94
N ILE A 200 -19.74 25.93 3.80
CA ILE A 200 -18.83 25.28 4.75
C ILE A 200 -18.02 26.37 5.45
N VAL A 201 -18.19 26.48 6.77
CA VAL A 201 -17.47 27.43 7.61
C VAL A 201 -16.80 26.67 8.77
N ILE A 202 -15.48 26.83 8.86
CA ILE A 202 -14.61 26.27 9.88
C ILE A 202 -14.09 27.42 10.75
N ASP A 203 -14.33 27.38 12.05
CA ASP A 203 -14.00 28.46 12.99
C ASP A 203 -13.10 27.93 14.12
N LEU A 204 -11.86 28.44 14.18
CA LEU A 204 -10.85 28.09 15.19
C LEU A 204 -10.89 29.04 16.41
N GLY A 205 -11.92 29.88 16.50
CA GLY A 205 -12.12 30.84 17.58
C GLY A 205 -12.60 30.24 18.89
N LYS A 206 -11.98 30.65 20.00
CA LYS A 206 -12.50 30.40 21.36
C LYS A 206 -13.86 31.06 21.59
N ASP A 207 -14.06 32.25 21.03
CA ASP A 207 -15.34 32.93 20.93
C ASP A 207 -15.83 32.80 19.49
N ALA A 208 -16.46 31.65 19.18
CA ALA A 208 -16.98 31.36 17.86
C ALA A 208 -18.13 32.32 17.51
N ALA A 209 -18.10 32.87 16.30
CA ALA A 209 -19.23 33.66 15.76
C ALA A 209 -20.15 32.80 14.87
N VAL A 210 -19.74 31.57 14.59
CA VAL A 210 -20.53 30.56 13.89
C VAL A 210 -21.50 29.91 14.87
N ASP A 211 -22.79 29.90 14.51
CA ASP A 211 -23.80 28.98 15.07
C ASP A 211 -23.46 27.55 14.64
N ALA A 212 -22.55 26.92 15.40
CA ALA A 212 -21.87 25.68 15.06
C ALA A 212 -22.65 24.46 15.57
N ARG A 213 -23.04 23.57 14.65
CA ARG A 213 -23.74 22.32 14.98
C ARG A 213 -22.81 21.19 15.40
N TRP A 214 -21.52 21.38 15.17
CA TRP A 214 -20.46 20.41 15.39
C TRP A 214 -19.25 21.08 16.05
N THR A 215 -18.73 20.45 17.09
CA THR A 215 -17.52 20.88 17.80
C THR A 215 -16.46 19.80 17.68
N ILE A 216 -15.27 20.20 17.22
CA ILE A 216 -14.07 19.37 17.21
C ILE A 216 -13.14 19.85 18.33
N THR A 217 -12.83 18.99 19.29
CA THR A 217 -11.85 19.26 20.35
C THR A 217 -10.51 18.65 19.95
N CYS A 218 -9.44 19.43 20.03
CA CYS A 218 -8.06 18.99 19.78
C CYS A 218 -7.23 19.05 21.06
N GLY A 219 -6.67 17.93 21.50
CA GLY A 219 -5.71 17.86 22.60
C GLY A 219 -4.25 18.01 22.12
N PRO A 220 -3.34 18.52 22.98
CA PRO A 220 -1.90 18.63 22.66
C PRO A 220 -1.20 17.28 22.58
N ASP A 221 -1.84 16.22 23.07
CA ASP A 221 -1.51 14.80 22.91
C ASP A 221 -1.94 14.23 21.54
N ARG A 222 -2.49 15.07 20.65
CA ARG A 222 -3.18 14.71 19.41
C ARG A 222 -4.45 13.89 19.61
N LEU A 223 -5.07 13.89 20.79
CA LEU A 223 -6.40 13.32 20.94
C LEU A 223 -7.44 14.25 20.32
N GLY A 224 -8.16 13.76 19.32
CA GLY A 224 -9.25 14.45 18.66
C GLY A 224 -10.59 13.92 19.11
N GLN A 225 -11.57 14.80 19.30
CA GLN A 225 -12.97 14.42 19.50
C GLN A 225 -13.88 15.22 18.57
N ILE A 226 -14.82 14.56 17.89
CA ILE A 226 -15.90 15.23 17.16
C ILE A 226 -17.24 14.96 17.85
N SER A 227 -18.02 16.02 18.04
CA SER A 227 -19.31 15.99 18.75
C SER A 227 -20.34 16.90 18.06
N SER A 228 -21.62 16.64 18.32
CA SER A 228 -22.73 17.53 17.98
C SER A 228 -23.65 17.65 19.18
N GLU A 229 -24.33 18.79 19.32
CA GLU A 229 -25.35 19.03 20.34
C GLU A 229 -26.46 17.96 20.38
N ARG A 230 -26.65 17.23 19.27
CA ARG A 230 -27.66 16.16 19.14
C ARG A 230 -27.12 14.75 19.34
N SER A 231 -25.80 14.55 19.41
CA SER A 231 -25.18 13.24 19.66
C SER A 231 -24.78 13.11 21.12
N ALA A 232 -25.27 12.07 21.80
CA ALA A 232 -24.93 11.79 23.19
C ALA A 232 -23.50 11.20 23.37
N ARG A 233 -22.84 10.79 22.29
CA ARG A 233 -21.49 10.19 22.33
C ARG A 233 -20.56 10.91 21.33
N PRO A 234 -19.45 11.53 21.80
CA PRO A 234 -18.42 12.03 20.89
C PRO A 234 -17.66 10.85 20.27
N MET A 235 -17.19 11.03 19.04
CA MET A 235 -16.27 10.09 18.39
C MET A 235 -14.83 10.56 18.62
N THR A 236 -13.96 9.64 19.05
CA THR A 236 -12.55 9.90 19.36
C THR A 236 -11.65 9.44 18.22
N ALA A 237 -10.52 10.13 18.03
CA ALA A 237 -9.51 9.82 17.02
C ALA A 237 -8.11 10.22 17.51
N THR A 238 -7.06 9.53 17.04
CA THR A 238 -5.69 10.07 17.08
C THR A 238 -5.48 10.97 15.87
N LEU A 239 -5.32 12.27 16.08
CA LEU A 239 -5.24 13.28 15.02
C LEU A 239 -3.96 13.12 14.18
N ILE A 240 -4.16 13.13 12.87
CA ILE A 240 -3.05 13.15 11.91
C ILE A 240 -2.68 14.61 11.65
N VAL A 241 -1.62 15.06 12.32
CA VAL A 241 -1.13 16.45 12.25
C VAL A 241 0.27 16.45 11.62
N PRO A 242 0.52 17.26 10.57
CA PRO A 242 1.84 17.36 9.95
C PRO A 242 2.79 18.22 10.80
N SER A 243 4.10 18.11 10.56
CA SER A 243 5.05 19.12 11.04
C SER A 243 4.93 20.41 10.22
N ALA A 244 5.22 21.56 10.81
CA ALA A 244 5.20 22.86 10.11
C ALA A 244 6.04 22.83 8.82
N ALA A 245 7.27 22.32 8.91
CA ALA A 245 8.17 22.13 7.76
C ALA A 245 7.63 21.17 6.67
N THR A 246 6.61 20.37 6.94
CA THR A 246 5.90 19.57 5.92
C THR A 246 4.81 20.39 5.25
N VAL A 247 4.02 21.16 6.02
CA VAL A 247 3.05 22.12 5.49
C VAL A 247 3.74 23.14 4.58
N ASP A 248 4.85 23.72 5.02
CA ASP A 248 5.60 24.74 4.27
C ASP A 248 6.13 24.19 2.93
N ARG A 249 6.67 22.96 2.93
CA ARG A 249 7.13 22.28 1.71
C ARG A 249 5.97 21.99 0.74
N CYS A 250 4.87 21.43 1.24
CA CYS A 250 3.70 21.14 0.41
C CYS A 250 3.04 22.43 -0.14
N ALA A 251 3.03 23.51 0.65
CA ALA A 251 2.50 24.80 0.24
C ALA A 251 3.34 25.45 -0.88
N ALA A 252 4.67 25.32 -0.84
CA ALA A 252 5.56 25.83 -1.90
C ALA A 252 5.30 25.15 -3.27
N LEU A 253 4.98 23.85 -3.26
CA LEU A 253 4.68 23.10 -4.50
C LEU A 253 3.44 23.61 -5.24
N LEU A 254 2.49 24.26 -4.54
CA LEU A 254 1.28 24.83 -5.15
C LEU A 254 1.55 25.99 -6.12
N THR A 255 2.77 26.55 -6.11
CA THR A 255 3.19 27.63 -7.02
C THR A 255 4.10 27.21 -8.17
N ASP A 256 4.76 26.05 -8.08
CA ASP A 256 5.74 25.62 -9.11
C ASP A 256 5.10 24.93 -10.33
N THR A 257 3.86 24.45 -10.23
CA THR A 257 3.22 23.60 -11.27
C THR A 257 2.87 24.32 -12.59
N SER A 258 3.19 25.61 -12.73
CA SER A 258 2.81 26.41 -13.92
C SER A 258 3.95 27.21 -14.56
N ALA A 259 5.17 27.20 -14.01
CA ALA A 259 6.29 27.96 -14.57
C ALA A 259 7.03 27.24 -15.71
N GLN A 260 6.96 25.90 -15.77
CA GLN A 260 7.80 25.08 -16.65
C GLN A 260 7.10 24.57 -17.93
N ALA A 261 5.78 24.76 -18.06
CA ALA A 261 5.01 24.37 -19.24
C ALA A 261 4.79 25.50 -20.27
N ALA A 262 5.24 26.72 -19.98
CA ALA A 262 4.98 27.93 -20.79
C ALA A 262 6.25 28.58 -21.37
N ALA A 263 7.36 27.84 -21.45
CA ALA A 263 8.57 28.27 -22.14
C ALA A 263 8.48 27.98 -23.65
N THR A 264 7.64 28.75 -24.35
CA THR A 264 7.52 28.79 -25.82
C THR A 264 8.88 29.09 -26.46
N PRO A 265 9.26 28.46 -27.60
CA PRO A 265 10.58 28.62 -28.20
C PRO A 265 10.84 30.05 -28.72
N PRO A 266 12.11 30.51 -28.75
CA PRO A 266 12.47 31.80 -29.31
C PRO A 266 12.59 31.74 -30.84
N ASP A 267 11.64 32.37 -31.54
CA ASP A 267 11.76 32.75 -32.95
C ASP A 267 12.05 34.28 -33.05
N PRO A 268 12.50 34.84 -34.18
CA PRO A 268 13.71 35.67 -34.16
C PRO A 268 13.44 37.15 -34.49
N THR A 269 14.52 37.95 -34.53
CA THR A 269 14.57 39.39 -34.85
C THR A 269 13.95 40.29 -33.76
N TYR A 270 14.62 41.29 -33.19
CA TYR A 270 15.46 42.30 -33.83
C TYR A 270 16.33 42.99 -32.76
N SER A 271 17.65 42.98 -32.90
CA SER A 271 18.55 43.78 -32.04
C SER A 271 19.65 44.43 -32.90
N ALA A 272 19.74 45.76 -32.84
CA ALA A 272 20.64 46.55 -33.64
C ALA A 272 21.65 47.31 -32.77
N ALA A 273 22.89 46.79 -32.69
CA ALA A 273 24.12 47.57 -32.53
C ALA A 273 25.35 46.63 -32.61
N ALA A 274 26.18 46.80 -33.65
CA ALA A 274 27.56 46.28 -33.73
C ALA A 274 28.52 47.29 -33.00
N PRO A 275 29.82 47.02 -32.78
CA PRO A 275 30.82 46.33 -33.64
C PRO A 275 31.50 45.12 -32.93
N GLU A 276 32.45 44.34 -33.48
CA GLU A 276 33.31 44.45 -34.67
C GLU A 276 33.71 43.04 -35.19
N ALA A 277 34.38 42.94 -36.35
CA ALA A 277 34.70 41.71 -37.10
C ALA A 277 35.95 40.93 -36.52
N PRO A 278 36.42 39.74 -37.03
CA PRO A 278 36.19 39.14 -38.36
C PRO A 278 35.99 37.59 -38.52
N ILE A 279 35.13 37.27 -39.50
CA ILE A 279 35.23 36.22 -40.56
C ILE A 279 36.22 35.05 -40.42
N THR A 280 35.72 33.80 -40.54
CA THR A 280 36.33 32.69 -41.34
C THR A 280 35.25 31.72 -41.87
N GLU A 281 35.15 31.68 -43.19
CA GLU A 281 34.73 30.63 -44.16
C GLU A 281 33.90 29.38 -43.75
N LEU A 282 32.82 29.14 -44.53
CA LEU A 282 32.20 27.84 -44.79
C LEU A 282 33.04 27.03 -45.80
N PRO A 283 32.80 25.71 -45.92
CA PRO A 283 32.12 25.28 -47.15
C PRO A 283 31.02 24.23 -46.96
N THR A 284 30.08 24.25 -47.91
CA THR A 284 28.95 23.34 -48.14
C THR A 284 29.33 22.18 -49.08
N ALA A 285 28.70 21.01 -48.89
CA ALA A 285 28.38 19.96 -49.88
C ALA A 285 28.06 18.64 -49.12
N ASP A 286 27.26 17.69 -49.61
CA ASP A 286 26.16 17.71 -50.59
C ASP A 286 25.30 16.45 -50.33
N LEU A 287 24.15 16.34 -51.00
CA LEU A 287 23.25 15.18 -50.91
C LEU A 287 23.69 14.02 -51.84
N ASP A 288 23.37 12.78 -51.44
CA ASP A 288 22.51 11.82 -52.19
C ASP A 288 22.90 10.32 -52.05
N ASP A 289 21.84 9.51 -51.98
CA ASP A 289 21.66 8.06 -52.30
C ASP A 289 22.66 6.97 -51.85
N LEU A 290 22.11 5.88 -51.30
CA LEU A 290 22.01 4.56 -51.99
C LEU A 290 21.21 3.51 -51.19
N ASP A 291 20.70 2.51 -51.91
CA ASP A 291 19.69 1.50 -51.52
C ASP A 291 20.08 0.43 -50.45
N ASP A 292 19.02 -0.20 -49.91
CA ASP A 292 18.88 -1.51 -49.24
C ASP A 292 19.63 -2.67 -49.98
N PRO A 293 19.85 -3.91 -49.42
CA PRO A 293 19.10 -4.52 -48.32
C PRO A 293 19.85 -5.40 -47.29
N ALA A 294 19.12 -5.76 -46.23
CA ALA A 294 19.18 -7.03 -45.48
C ALA A 294 20.56 -7.54 -45.00
N THR A 295 20.86 -7.37 -43.71
CA THR A 295 21.71 -8.32 -42.95
C THR A 295 21.26 -8.42 -41.50
N ASP A 296 20.93 -9.64 -41.07
CA ASP A 296 20.69 -10.04 -39.68
C ASP A 296 22.05 -10.15 -38.93
N PRO A 297 22.31 -9.37 -37.86
CA PRO A 297 23.49 -9.54 -37.03
C PRO A 297 23.17 -10.33 -35.77
N HIS A 298 23.56 -11.61 -35.79
CA HIS A 298 23.73 -12.44 -34.60
C HIS A 298 24.43 -11.67 -33.46
N LEU A 299 23.89 -11.81 -32.25
CA LEU A 299 24.51 -11.31 -31.02
C LEU A 299 25.92 -11.91 -30.82
N PRO A 300 26.99 -11.09 -30.73
CA PRO A 300 28.29 -11.58 -30.30
C PRO A 300 28.33 -11.69 -28.77
N ILE A 301 28.84 -12.83 -28.28
CA ILE A 301 29.23 -13.01 -26.87
C ILE A 301 30.65 -12.44 -26.69
N PRO A 302 30.88 -11.47 -25.79
CA PRO A 302 32.21 -11.14 -25.31
C PRO A 302 32.45 -11.77 -23.94
N SER A 303 33.35 -12.75 -23.88
CA SER A 303 33.96 -13.17 -22.62
C SER A 303 35.02 -12.17 -22.15
N ASP A 304 35.23 -12.10 -20.84
CA ASP A 304 36.38 -11.52 -20.15
C ASP A 304 36.71 -10.03 -20.40
N VAL A 305 36.00 -9.16 -19.67
CA VAL A 305 36.66 -8.04 -18.96
C VAL A 305 36.26 -8.13 -17.48
N ALA A 306 37.24 -8.24 -16.60
CA ALA A 306 37.01 -8.45 -15.17
C ALA A 306 36.30 -7.25 -14.51
N THR A 307 35.00 -7.40 -14.26
CA THR A 307 34.23 -6.49 -13.40
C THR A 307 34.18 -7.02 -11.97
N LEU A 308 34.49 -6.15 -11.02
CA LEU A 308 34.31 -6.38 -9.58
C LEU A 308 32.87 -6.83 -9.31
N HIS A 309 32.72 -8.05 -8.79
CA HIS A 309 31.42 -8.59 -8.43
C HIS A 309 30.92 -7.88 -7.16
N ASP A 310 29.88 -7.06 -7.31
CA ASP A 310 28.98 -6.67 -6.23
C ASP A 310 27.93 -7.79 -6.08
N ASP A 311 28.40 -9.00 -5.78
CA ASP A 311 27.53 -10.11 -5.41
C ASP A 311 26.99 -9.82 -4.02
N GLY A 312 25.67 -9.67 -3.93
CA GLY A 312 24.98 -9.51 -2.65
C GLY A 312 25.26 -10.70 -1.74
N ILE A 313 26.17 -10.52 -0.79
CA ILE A 313 26.54 -11.53 0.20
C ILE A 313 25.29 -11.88 1.00
N ASP A 314 24.84 -13.14 0.92
CA ASP A 314 23.88 -13.68 1.87
C ASP A 314 24.58 -13.85 3.23
N PHE A 315 24.51 -12.81 4.05
CA PHE A 315 25.10 -12.75 5.40
C PHE A 315 24.46 -13.73 6.41
N PHE A 316 23.44 -14.51 6.01
CA PHE A 316 22.64 -15.34 6.91
C PHE A 316 22.56 -16.82 6.51
N ALA A 317 23.18 -17.24 5.41
CA ALA A 317 23.29 -18.65 5.03
C ALA A 317 24.08 -19.47 6.07
N THR A 318 23.47 -20.57 6.56
CA THR A 318 24.12 -21.44 7.55
C THR A 318 25.18 -22.32 6.87
N GLN A 319 26.46 -22.06 7.15
CA GLN A 319 27.57 -22.78 6.55
C GLN A 319 27.67 -24.22 7.12
N PRO A 320 27.73 -25.29 6.30
CA PRO A 320 27.87 -26.66 6.80
C PRO A 320 29.22 -26.86 7.52
N ALA A 321 29.19 -27.52 8.68
CA ALA A 321 30.38 -27.75 9.49
C ALA A 321 31.41 -28.65 8.78
N ALA A 322 32.63 -28.14 8.56
CA ALA A 322 33.73 -28.91 8.01
C ALA A 322 34.26 -29.94 9.02
N ALA A 323 34.35 -31.21 8.60
CA ALA A 323 34.98 -32.27 9.40
C ALA A 323 36.51 -32.09 9.46
N PRO A 324 37.18 -32.50 10.57
CA PRO A 324 38.61 -32.26 10.75
C PRO A 324 39.47 -33.17 9.86
N ASN A 325 40.43 -32.55 9.17
CA ASN A 325 41.35 -33.21 8.26
C ASN A 325 42.57 -33.79 9.02
N VAL A 326 42.97 -35.03 8.73
CA VAL A 326 44.20 -35.66 9.23
C VAL A 326 44.97 -36.24 8.04
N GLY A 327 46.10 -35.61 7.71
CA GLY A 327 47.07 -36.15 6.74
C GLY A 327 47.93 -37.29 7.33
N PRO A 328 48.82 -37.93 6.55
CA PRO A 328 49.77 -37.22 5.68
C PRO A 328 49.99 -37.76 4.25
N THR A 329 50.75 -36.95 3.50
CA THR A 329 51.36 -37.08 2.16
C THR A 329 52.46 -38.17 2.04
N PRO A 330 53.20 -38.34 0.89
CA PRO A 330 52.86 -38.26 -0.55
C PRO A 330 53.52 -39.40 -1.41
N GLN A 331 53.18 -39.57 -2.71
CA GLN A 331 54.19 -39.98 -3.73
C GLN A 331 53.81 -39.78 -5.22
N LEU A 332 54.86 -39.64 -6.03
CA LEU A 332 54.99 -39.18 -7.43
C LEU A 332 54.49 -40.13 -8.56
N GLN A 333 53.91 -39.54 -9.63
CA GLN A 333 54.16 -39.74 -11.10
C GLN A 333 54.25 -41.17 -11.76
N PRO A 334 54.19 -41.30 -13.11
CA PRO A 334 53.21 -40.81 -14.09
C PRO A 334 52.83 -41.89 -15.17
N ALA A 335 52.06 -41.50 -16.21
CA ALA A 335 52.22 -41.85 -17.66
C ALA A 335 51.04 -42.49 -18.45
N HIS A 336 50.87 -41.91 -19.66
CA HIS A 336 50.48 -42.47 -20.96
C HIS A 336 49.02 -42.81 -21.40
N ASN A 337 48.56 -41.98 -22.34
CA ASN A 337 48.15 -42.28 -23.73
C ASN A 337 46.83 -43.01 -24.06
N ASP A 338 45.87 -42.18 -24.54
CA ASP A 338 45.33 -42.19 -25.92
C ASP A 338 44.36 -43.33 -26.36
N PRO A 339 43.65 -43.22 -27.51
CA PRO A 339 42.19 -43.19 -27.48
C PRO A 339 41.53 -44.27 -28.36
N THR A 340 40.20 -44.23 -28.52
CA THR A 340 39.54 -44.92 -29.65
C THR A 340 38.20 -44.29 -30.00
N ASP A 341 37.96 -44.12 -31.31
CA ASP A 341 36.72 -43.62 -31.91
C ASP A 341 35.55 -44.62 -31.79
N ALA A 342 34.32 -44.12 -31.91
CA ALA A 342 33.44 -44.36 -33.08
C ALA A 342 31.94 -44.23 -32.76
N ASP A 343 31.30 -43.29 -33.45
CA ASP A 343 29.97 -43.35 -34.08
C ASP A 343 28.84 -44.17 -33.45
N GLN A 344 27.74 -43.47 -33.12
CA GLN A 344 26.42 -43.94 -33.55
C GLN A 344 25.42 -42.79 -33.75
N GLU A 345 24.95 -42.67 -34.99
CA GLU A 345 23.88 -41.77 -35.43
C GLU A 345 22.56 -42.09 -34.70
N ARG A 346 21.65 -41.11 -34.60
CA ARG A 346 20.29 -41.36 -34.12
C ARG A 346 19.26 -40.68 -35.01
N ASP A 347 18.41 -41.52 -35.57
CA ASP A 347 17.47 -41.24 -36.66
C ASP A 347 16.14 -40.62 -36.16
N TRP A 348 15.42 -39.93 -37.05
CA TRP A 348 14.12 -39.30 -36.76
C TRP A 348 12.97 -40.09 -37.39
N PRO A 349 11.86 -40.37 -36.66
CA PRO A 349 10.64 -40.89 -37.27
C PRO A 349 9.68 -39.76 -37.69
N THR A 350 9.21 -39.81 -38.93
CA THR A 350 8.15 -38.96 -39.50
C THR A 350 6.75 -39.54 -39.29
N ASP A 351 5.74 -38.71 -39.58
CA ASP A 351 4.30 -39.05 -39.54
C ASP A 351 3.90 -40.30 -40.35
N ASP A 352 2.77 -40.89 -39.95
CA ASP A 352 1.84 -41.55 -40.87
C ASP A 352 0.39 -41.22 -40.48
N LEU A 353 -0.43 -40.90 -41.49
CA LEU A 353 -1.86 -40.56 -41.39
C LEU A 353 -2.70 -41.58 -42.15
N ASP A 354 -3.69 -42.18 -41.49
CA ASP A 354 -4.96 -42.64 -42.05
C ASP A 354 -5.86 -43.11 -40.88
N GLY A 355 -7.20 -43.00 -40.89
CA GLY A 355 -8.10 -42.61 -41.97
C GLY A 355 -9.34 -43.52 -41.99
N SER A 356 -10.38 -43.22 -41.19
CA SER A 356 -11.68 -43.89 -41.35
C SER A 356 -12.86 -43.12 -40.75
N THR A 357 -13.95 -43.06 -41.53
CA THR A 357 -15.21 -42.35 -41.24
C THR A 357 -16.35 -43.33 -40.99
N ALA A 358 -17.29 -42.98 -40.10
CA ALA A 358 -18.69 -43.44 -40.15
C ALA A 358 -19.59 -42.57 -39.26
N ALA A 359 -20.84 -42.35 -39.67
CA ALA A 359 -21.83 -41.55 -38.95
C ALA A 359 -23.22 -42.23 -38.92
N ALA A 360 -23.93 -42.08 -37.80
CA ALA A 360 -25.39 -42.17 -37.61
C ALA A 360 -25.67 -41.64 -36.18
N ASP A 361 -26.53 -40.66 -35.85
CA ASP A 361 -27.87 -40.23 -36.30
C ASP A 361 -29.03 -40.76 -35.40
N VAL A 362 -30.02 -39.88 -35.19
CA VAL A 362 -31.34 -40.01 -34.53
C VAL A 362 -31.39 -40.24 -33.00
N GLY A 363 -32.14 -39.37 -32.28
CA GLY A 363 -32.48 -39.62 -30.86
C GLY A 363 -33.20 -38.51 -30.08
N ARG A 364 -34.15 -37.77 -30.66
CA ARG A 364 -34.90 -36.68 -29.98
C ARG A 364 -36.23 -37.18 -29.38
N ALA A 365 -36.45 -36.99 -28.08
CA ALA A 365 -37.80 -36.98 -27.47
C ALA A 365 -37.83 -36.21 -26.13
N GLU A 366 -38.84 -35.35 -25.97
CA GLU A 366 -39.16 -34.64 -24.73
C GLU A 366 -40.07 -35.50 -23.83
N LEU A 367 -40.12 -35.23 -22.51
CA LEU A 367 -41.35 -34.87 -21.76
C LEU A 367 -41.14 -34.81 -20.23
N ASN A 368 -41.61 -33.72 -19.64
CA ASN A 368 -41.88 -33.48 -18.19
C ASN A 368 -43.31 -34.05 -17.87
N PRO A 369 -43.93 -33.95 -16.67
CA PRO A 369 -43.47 -33.48 -15.35
C PRO A 369 -43.98 -34.32 -14.13
N ALA A 370 -43.75 -33.78 -12.91
CA ALA A 370 -44.74 -33.61 -11.81
C ALA A 370 -44.48 -34.27 -10.42
N ILE A 371 -44.24 -33.38 -9.43
CA ILE A 371 -44.91 -33.23 -8.11
C ILE A 371 -45.25 -34.49 -7.28
N GLY A 372 -44.77 -34.50 -6.03
CA GLY A 372 -45.33 -35.31 -4.93
C GLY A 372 -44.86 -34.83 -3.55
N GLU A 373 -45.73 -34.14 -2.81
CA GLU A 373 -45.54 -33.82 -1.38
C GLU A 373 -45.81 -35.07 -0.51
N GLY A 374 -45.21 -35.19 0.68
CA GLY A 374 -45.48 -36.35 1.56
C GLY A 374 -44.74 -36.39 2.90
N SER A 375 -45.35 -35.76 3.91
CA SER A 375 -45.16 -35.79 5.37
C SER A 375 -44.30 -36.88 6.07
N THR A 376 -43.62 -36.43 7.14
CA THR A 376 -43.06 -37.21 8.28
C THR A 376 -44.13 -38.02 9.05
N PRO A 377 -43.72 -39.06 9.82
CA PRO A 377 -43.66 -38.91 11.29
C PRO A 377 -42.48 -39.66 11.98
N ALA A 378 -42.37 -39.53 13.31
CA ALA A 378 -41.23 -39.99 14.13
C ALA A 378 -41.62 -40.96 15.28
N ALA A 379 -40.67 -41.80 15.71
CA ALA A 379 -40.48 -42.48 17.02
C ALA A 379 -39.14 -43.28 16.93
N ASP A 380 -38.12 -43.23 17.80
CA ASP A 380 -37.95 -43.22 19.28
C ASP A 380 -37.73 -44.63 19.90
N ALA A 381 -37.02 -44.71 21.05
CA ALA A 381 -36.54 -45.89 21.82
C ALA A 381 -35.23 -46.60 21.33
N THR A 382 -34.24 -47.06 22.13
CA THR A 382 -33.89 -46.98 23.60
C THR A 382 -32.37 -47.31 23.79
N ALA A 383 -31.78 -47.06 24.97
CA ALA A 383 -30.32 -47.00 25.24
C ALA A 383 -29.70 -48.11 26.15
N GLU A 384 -28.37 -48.01 26.37
CA GLU A 384 -27.54 -48.52 27.51
C GLU A 384 -27.15 -50.03 27.59
N PRO A 385 -26.09 -50.45 28.35
CA PRO A 385 -25.35 -49.72 29.41
C PRO A 385 -23.78 -49.73 29.40
N GLU A 386 -23.22 -49.02 30.38
CA GLU A 386 -21.80 -48.82 30.78
C GLU A 386 -21.14 -50.04 31.51
N PRO A 387 -19.81 -50.05 31.85
CA PRO A 387 -19.39 -49.56 33.19
C PRO A 387 -17.94 -49.02 33.42
N ALA A 388 -17.82 -47.83 33.98
CA ALA A 388 -17.12 -47.38 35.21
C ALA A 388 -15.70 -47.87 35.63
N ALA A 389 -14.81 -46.90 35.95
CA ALA A 389 -14.01 -46.83 37.20
C ALA A 389 -13.42 -45.40 37.45
N ALA A 390 -13.23 -45.00 38.72
CA ALA A 390 -13.01 -43.61 39.20
C ALA A 390 -11.59 -43.39 39.86
N PRO A 391 -11.33 -42.40 40.75
CA PRO A 391 -11.39 -40.92 40.63
C PRO A 391 -10.11 -40.16 41.10
N ALA A 392 -9.96 -38.89 40.67
CA ALA A 392 -9.13 -37.81 41.28
C ALA A 392 -9.41 -36.47 40.55
N THR A 393 -9.24 -35.24 41.07
CA THR A 393 -9.19 -34.64 42.43
C THR A 393 -9.54 -33.14 42.28
N ALA A 394 -10.16 -32.48 43.28
CA ALA A 394 -10.72 -31.11 43.12
C ALA A 394 -9.91 -29.98 43.78
N ALA A 395 -9.67 -28.88 43.03
CA ALA A 395 -9.36 -27.52 43.50
C ALA A 395 -9.50 -26.51 42.31
N PRO A 396 -9.55 -25.18 42.54
CA PRO A 396 -10.75 -24.43 42.94
C PRO A 396 -11.35 -23.58 41.80
N LYS A 397 -12.54 -23.01 42.03
CA LYS A 397 -13.17 -22.05 41.10
C LYS A 397 -12.39 -20.72 41.06
N SER A 398 -11.92 -20.34 39.87
CA SER A 398 -11.50 -18.97 39.54
C SER A 398 -12.69 -18.17 39.01
N LEU A 399 -12.77 -16.89 39.38
CA LEU A 399 -13.71 -15.91 38.82
C LEU A 399 -13.30 -15.52 37.38
N PRO A 400 -14.21 -14.98 36.55
CA PRO A 400 -13.94 -14.76 35.14
C PRO A 400 -12.91 -13.65 34.93
N SER A 401 -11.81 -13.99 34.25
CA SER A 401 -10.91 -13.01 33.66
C SER A 401 -11.44 -12.63 32.29
N ASP A 402 -11.90 -11.37 32.13
CA ASP A 402 -12.11 -10.78 30.80
C ASP A 402 -10.81 -10.84 30.01
N THR A 403 -10.74 -11.81 29.11
CA THR A 403 -9.66 -11.94 28.13
C THR A 403 -10.37 -12.02 26.79
N ALA A 404 -10.36 -10.92 26.04
CA ALA A 404 -10.92 -10.91 24.70
C ALA A 404 -10.18 -11.95 23.85
N ASP A 405 -10.93 -12.90 23.31
CA ASP A 405 -10.39 -14.10 22.67
C ASP A 405 -9.77 -13.72 21.32
N GLY A 406 -8.45 -13.57 21.31
CA GLY A 406 -7.67 -13.07 20.17
C GLY A 406 -7.46 -14.14 19.12
N ALA A 407 -8.51 -14.48 18.37
CA ALA A 407 -8.42 -15.39 17.23
C ALA A 407 -7.33 -14.93 16.24
N ALA A 408 -6.53 -15.87 15.75
CA ALA A 408 -5.50 -15.57 14.76
C ALA A 408 -6.14 -15.01 13.48
N PRO A 409 -5.58 -13.95 12.87
CA PRO A 409 -6.16 -13.34 11.69
C PRO A 409 -6.14 -14.31 10.50
N VAL A 410 -7.23 -14.33 9.75
CA VAL A 410 -7.29 -15.09 8.49
C VAL A 410 -6.37 -14.42 7.48
N VAL A 411 -5.33 -15.14 7.04
CA VAL A 411 -4.39 -14.71 5.99
C VAL A 411 -4.95 -15.16 4.64
N ALA A 412 -5.01 -14.26 3.66
CA ALA A 412 -5.46 -14.56 2.32
C ALA A 412 -4.51 -15.53 1.58
N THR A 413 -5.03 -16.23 0.56
CA THR A 413 -4.18 -17.07 -0.31
C THR A 413 -3.20 -16.18 -1.08
N ILE A 414 -1.91 -16.50 -0.96
CA ILE A 414 -0.82 -15.79 -1.64
C ILE A 414 -0.59 -16.39 -3.02
N TRP A 415 -0.65 -15.57 -4.06
CA TRP A 415 -0.45 -15.96 -5.46
C TRP A 415 0.98 -15.74 -5.93
N ASN A 416 1.71 -14.81 -5.31
CA ASN A 416 3.10 -14.50 -5.61
C ASN A 416 3.82 -13.92 -4.38
N ARG A 417 5.13 -14.13 -4.32
CA ARG A 417 5.99 -13.74 -3.21
C ARG A 417 7.02 -12.71 -3.65
N ILE A 418 7.17 -11.66 -2.84
CA ILE A 418 8.20 -10.61 -2.97
C ILE A 418 8.86 -10.24 -1.63
N LEU A 419 8.35 -10.72 -0.49
CA LEU A 419 8.93 -10.50 0.86
C LEU A 419 10.05 -11.49 1.22
N GLY A 420 10.87 -11.80 0.22
CA GLY A 420 11.87 -12.85 0.24
C GLY A 420 12.15 -13.32 -1.18
N GLN A 421 12.45 -14.60 -1.35
CA GLN A 421 12.71 -15.18 -2.67
C GLN A 421 11.49 -15.00 -3.60
N VAL A 422 11.72 -14.41 -4.76
CA VAL A 422 10.64 -14.07 -5.70
C VAL A 422 10.08 -15.32 -6.38
N ALA A 423 8.80 -15.62 -6.11
CA ALA A 423 8.09 -16.82 -6.58
C ALA A 423 6.65 -16.51 -7.02
N LEU A 424 6.11 -17.34 -7.92
CA LEU A 424 4.74 -17.24 -8.46
C LEU A 424 4.03 -18.58 -8.19
N ASP A 425 3.13 -18.59 -7.21
CA ASP A 425 2.50 -19.78 -6.64
C ASP A 425 0.96 -19.73 -6.73
N PRO A 426 0.35 -19.50 -7.90
CA PRO A 426 -1.11 -19.36 -8.02
C PRO A 426 -1.82 -20.71 -7.72
N PRO A 427 -2.87 -20.71 -6.89
CA PRO A 427 -3.49 -21.92 -6.33
C PRO A 427 -4.21 -22.80 -7.37
N HIS A 428 -4.55 -22.24 -8.53
CA HIS A 428 -5.31 -22.90 -9.60
C HIS A 428 -4.62 -22.78 -10.96
N ALA A 429 -3.29 -22.87 -10.95
CA ALA A 429 -2.44 -22.86 -12.14
C ALA A 429 -2.90 -23.88 -13.19
N THR A 430 -3.10 -23.46 -14.44
CA THR A 430 -3.37 -24.40 -15.56
C THR A 430 -2.10 -24.85 -16.29
N GLN A 431 -0.93 -24.34 -15.88
CA GLN A 431 0.38 -24.66 -16.44
C GLN A 431 1.43 -24.75 -15.33
N GLN A 432 2.40 -25.66 -15.49
CA GLN A 432 3.57 -25.74 -14.60
C GLN A 432 4.53 -24.54 -14.83
N PRO A 433 5.39 -24.21 -13.85
CA PRO A 433 6.40 -23.17 -14.00
C PRO A 433 7.28 -23.38 -15.23
N GLY A 434 7.47 -22.32 -16.02
CA GLY A 434 8.23 -22.37 -17.27
C GLY A 434 9.54 -21.56 -17.22
N PRO A 435 10.37 -21.60 -18.29
CA PRO A 435 11.61 -20.80 -18.35
C PRO A 435 11.37 -19.27 -18.32
N ARG A 436 10.11 -18.82 -18.44
CA ARG A 436 9.71 -17.41 -18.39
C ARG A 436 9.14 -16.99 -17.03
N GLU A 437 9.12 -17.88 -16.03
CA GLU A 437 8.45 -17.69 -14.74
C GLU A 437 8.80 -16.35 -14.08
N LYS A 438 10.09 -15.99 -14.06
CA LYS A 438 10.59 -14.72 -13.50
C LYS A 438 9.93 -13.49 -14.14
N ARG A 439 9.73 -13.51 -15.47
CA ARG A 439 9.07 -12.42 -16.22
C ARG A 439 7.55 -12.42 -16.04
N LEU A 440 6.93 -13.59 -15.91
CA LEU A 440 5.50 -13.71 -15.59
C LEU A 440 5.23 -13.17 -14.18
N ASN A 441 6.12 -13.43 -13.22
CA ASN A 441 6.01 -12.87 -11.87
C ASN A 441 6.23 -11.35 -11.88
N GLU A 442 7.26 -10.84 -12.58
CA GLU A 442 7.46 -9.39 -12.74
C GLU A 442 6.20 -8.69 -13.26
N LEU A 443 5.58 -9.24 -14.32
CA LEU A 443 4.34 -8.71 -14.88
C LEU A 443 3.18 -8.80 -13.88
N THR A 444 3.13 -9.83 -13.05
CA THR A 444 2.14 -9.97 -11.96
C THR A 444 2.32 -8.87 -10.92
N VAL A 445 3.55 -8.68 -10.40
CA VAL A 445 3.87 -7.64 -9.40
C VAL A 445 3.61 -6.25 -10.00
N PHE A 446 3.96 -6.01 -11.27
CA PHE A 446 3.71 -4.74 -11.93
C PHE A 446 2.21 -4.42 -12.06
N LEU A 447 1.39 -5.41 -12.46
CA LEU A 447 -0.07 -5.28 -12.55
C LEU A 447 -0.74 -5.12 -11.17
N GLN A 448 -0.17 -5.67 -10.10
CA GLN A 448 -0.64 -5.47 -8.73
C GLN A 448 -0.41 -4.03 -8.22
N HIS A 449 0.67 -3.38 -8.65
CA HIS A 449 1.00 -2.00 -8.27
C HIS A 449 0.45 -0.95 -9.24
N ASN A 450 0.13 -1.34 -10.48
CA ASN A 450 -0.37 -0.46 -11.53
C ASN A 450 -1.65 -1.05 -12.15
N PRO A 451 -2.82 -0.85 -11.50
CA PRO A 451 -4.11 -1.23 -12.08
C PRO A 451 -4.35 -0.47 -13.41
N TRP A 452 -5.07 -1.10 -14.33
CA TRP A 452 -5.50 -0.50 -15.62
C TRP A 452 -4.36 -0.06 -16.55
N VAL A 453 -3.18 -0.66 -16.42
CA VAL A 453 -1.98 -0.28 -17.18
C VAL A 453 -2.08 -0.65 -18.67
N SER A 454 -1.61 0.24 -19.55
CA SER A 454 -1.65 0.00 -21.00
C SER A 454 -0.53 -0.93 -21.48
N ALA A 455 -0.66 -1.47 -22.70
CA ALA A 455 0.41 -2.23 -23.34
C ALA A 455 1.70 -1.39 -23.49
N THR A 456 1.57 -0.11 -23.85
CA THR A 456 2.68 0.84 -24.02
C THR A 456 3.45 1.08 -22.72
N ASP A 457 2.74 1.14 -21.59
CA ASP A 457 3.38 1.34 -20.27
C ASP A 457 4.09 0.08 -19.79
N ILE A 458 3.55 -1.11 -20.10
CA ILE A 458 4.25 -2.39 -19.92
C ILE A 458 5.53 -2.41 -20.77
N VAL A 459 5.46 -2.05 -22.06
CA VAL A 459 6.63 -1.94 -22.94
C VAL A 459 7.68 -1.00 -22.33
N ARG A 460 7.27 0.18 -21.82
CA ARG A 460 8.18 1.18 -21.27
C ARG A 460 8.91 0.69 -20.01
N HIS A 461 8.18 0.12 -19.04
CA HIS A 461 8.74 -0.18 -17.71
C HIS A 461 9.33 -1.58 -17.56
N ILE A 462 8.73 -2.60 -18.19
CA ILE A 462 9.19 -4.00 -18.11
C ILE A 462 10.18 -4.33 -19.24
N TYR A 463 9.96 -3.76 -20.43
CA TYR A 463 10.75 -4.04 -21.64
C TYR A 463 11.63 -2.87 -22.10
N GLY A 464 11.80 -1.82 -21.29
CA GLY A 464 12.70 -0.70 -21.57
C GLY A 464 12.41 0.06 -22.86
N GLY A 465 11.18 0.00 -23.38
CA GLY A 465 10.77 0.67 -24.62
C GLY A 465 11.00 -0.12 -25.91
N VAL A 466 11.66 -1.29 -25.88
CA VAL A 466 12.11 -1.99 -27.11
C VAL A 466 11.22 -3.15 -27.59
N ALA A 467 10.12 -3.46 -26.89
CA ALA A 467 9.20 -4.53 -27.27
C ALA A 467 7.99 -4.02 -28.06
N ALA A 468 7.50 -4.82 -29.01
CA ALA A 468 6.24 -4.56 -29.70
C ALA A 468 5.02 -5.05 -28.88
N ASP A 469 3.85 -4.42 -29.07
CA ASP A 469 2.60 -4.76 -28.37
C ASP A 469 2.16 -6.23 -28.53
N LYS A 470 2.53 -6.85 -29.67
CA LYS A 470 2.30 -8.28 -29.91
C LYS A 470 3.05 -9.16 -28.88
N THR A 471 4.24 -8.76 -28.47
CA THR A 471 5.02 -9.44 -27.42
C THR A 471 4.33 -9.33 -26.07
N VAL A 472 3.82 -8.14 -25.71
CA VAL A 472 3.03 -7.94 -24.49
C VAL A 472 1.79 -8.82 -24.50
N THR A 473 1.05 -8.84 -25.62
CA THR A 473 -0.17 -9.64 -25.78
C THR A 473 0.10 -11.15 -25.61
N GLN A 474 1.24 -11.64 -26.13
CA GLN A 474 1.68 -13.03 -25.93
C GLN A 474 2.04 -13.34 -24.47
N GLN A 475 2.79 -12.44 -23.80
CA GLN A 475 3.21 -12.64 -22.41
C GLN A 475 2.03 -12.53 -21.43
N VAL A 476 1.09 -11.61 -21.66
CA VAL A 476 -0.20 -11.53 -20.95
C VAL A 476 -1.03 -12.81 -21.16
N SER A 477 -1.00 -13.40 -22.35
CA SER A 477 -1.71 -14.65 -22.62
C SER A 477 -1.09 -15.85 -21.91
N LEU A 478 0.25 -15.91 -21.84
CA LEU A 478 0.97 -16.90 -21.02
C LEU A 478 0.70 -16.69 -19.52
N LEU A 479 0.74 -15.44 -19.04
CA LEU A 479 0.44 -15.12 -17.64
C LEU A 479 -1.00 -15.54 -17.28
N ARG A 480 -1.98 -15.27 -18.14
CA ARG A 480 -3.37 -15.66 -17.94
C ARG A 480 -3.54 -17.19 -17.82
N ALA A 481 -2.79 -17.98 -18.58
CA ALA A 481 -2.77 -19.44 -18.42
C ALA A 481 -2.04 -19.86 -17.13
N ARG A 482 -0.91 -19.23 -16.82
CA ARG A 482 -0.11 -19.54 -15.62
C ARG A 482 -0.88 -19.27 -14.31
N LEU A 483 -1.63 -18.17 -14.24
CA LEU A 483 -2.49 -17.80 -13.12
C LEU A 483 -3.78 -18.64 -13.06
N GLY A 484 -4.42 -18.86 -14.21
CA GLY A 484 -5.67 -19.63 -14.29
C GLY A 484 -6.91 -18.84 -13.84
N ALA A 485 -7.72 -19.45 -12.99
CA ALA A 485 -8.99 -18.91 -12.48
C ALA A 485 -8.93 -18.67 -10.97
N VAL A 486 -9.70 -17.70 -10.47
CA VAL A 486 -9.73 -17.30 -9.05
C VAL A 486 -10.09 -18.46 -8.12
N PHE A 487 -11.01 -19.31 -8.58
CA PHE A 487 -11.36 -20.60 -8.00
C PHE A 487 -11.68 -21.59 -9.12
N ALA A 488 -11.79 -22.88 -8.82
CA ALA A 488 -12.11 -23.91 -9.81
C ALA A 488 -13.45 -23.62 -10.52
N GLY A 489 -13.39 -23.33 -11.83
CA GLY A 489 -14.56 -22.94 -12.64
C GLY A 489 -15.01 -21.48 -12.48
N GLY A 490 -14.28 -20.67 -11.71
CA GLY A 490 -14.56 -19.25 -11.47
C GLY A 490 -14.07 -18.30 -12.57
N PRO A 491 -14.12 -16.97 -12.33
CA PRO A 491 -13.60 -15.97 -13.25
C PRO A 491 -12.08 -16.11 -13.44
N LYS A 492 -11.56 -15.61 -14.56
CA LYS A 492 -10.13 -15.63 -14.85
C LYS A 492 -9.40 -14.65 -13.94
N ALA A 493 -8.30 -15.10 -13.33
CA ALA A 493 -7.44 -14.28 -12.46
C ALA A 493 -6.82 -13.07 -13.21
N LEU A 494 -6.71 -13.16 -14.54
CA LEU A 494 -6.36 -12.07 -15.43
C LEU A 494 -7.44 -11.97 -16.54
N PRO A 495 -8.43 -11.08 -16.40
CA PRO A 495 -9.47 -10.80 -17.41
C PRO A 495 -8.89 -10.43 -18.81
N PRO A 496 -9.71 -10.41 -19.88
CA PRO A 496 -9.34 -9.74 -21.13
C PRO A 496 -9.14 -8.22 -20.89
N MET A 497 -8.43 -7.56 -21.81
CA MET A 497 -8.22 -6.10 -21.73
C MET A 497 -9.56 -5.36 -21.83
N THR A 498 -9.78 -4.40 -20.94
CA THR A 498 -10.99 -3.57 -20.86
C THR A 498 -10.56 -2.10 -20.81
N GLU A 499 -11.25 -1.23 -21.55
CA GLU A 499 -11.00 0.22 -21.56
C GLU A 499 -9.55 0.63 -21.93
N GLY A 500 -8.82 -0.26 -22.63
CA GLY A 500 -7.41 -0.05 -23.02
C GLY A 500 -6.38 -0.47 -21.96
N GLY A 501 -6.82 -0.93 -20.79
CA GLY A 501 -5.96 -1.32 -19.67
C GLY A 501 -6.02 -2.82 -19.33
N TYR A 502 -4.92 -3.34 -18.79
CA TYR A 502 -4.85 -4.63 -18.12
C TYR A 502 -4.99 -4.46 -16.60
N HIS A 503 -5.75 -5.34 -15.95
CA HIS A 503 -5.86 -5.42 -14.50
C HIS A 503 -5.93 -6.89 -14.08
N LEU A 504 -5.53 -7.19 -12.84
CA LEU A 504 -5.72 -8.50 -12.21
C LEU A 504 -7.03 -8.51 -11.41
N ASP A 505 -7.58 -9.70 -11.19
CA ASP A 505 -8.65 -9.89 -10.21
C ASP A 505 -8.13 -9.61 -8.78
N ASN A 506 -8.94 -9.00 -7.93
CA ASN A 506 -8.57 -8.61 -6.56
C ASN A 506 -8.18 -9.79 -5.65
N ALA A 507 -8.57 -11.02 -6.01
CA ALA A 507 -8.13 -12.23 -5.33
C ALA A 507 -6.64 -12.58 -5.58
N VAL A 508 -6.00 -12.03 -6.62
CA VAL A 508 -4.60 -12.26 -6.97
C VAL A 508 -3.68 -11.41 -6.08
N ARG A 509 -3.49 -11.84 -4.83
CA ARG A 509 -2.75 -11.11 -3.79
C ARG A 509 -1.31 -11.60 -3.65
N SER A 510 -0.37 -10.66 -3.51
CA SER A 510 1.00 -10.97 -3.08
C SER A 510 1.14 -11.03 -1.55
N ASP A 511 2.23 -11.63 -1.08
CA ASP A 511 2.63 -11.58 0.33
C ASP A 511 2.79 -10.14 0.85
N TRP A 512 3.27 -9.21 0.02
CA TRP A 512 3.29 -7.78 0.32
C TRP A 512 1.91 -7.16 0.46
N MET A 513 1.00 -7.42 -0.50
CA MET A 513 -0.37 -6.89 -0.44
C MET A 513 -1.12 -7.34 0.81
N GLU A 514 -0.77 -8.52 1.31
CA GLU A 514 -1.33 -9.13 2.51
C GLU A 514 -0.61 -8.72 3.80
N PHE A 515 0.71 -8.58 3.79
CA PHE A 515 1.50 -7.97 4.86
C PHE A 515 0.94 -6.60 5.21
N GLU A 516 0.73 -5.73 4.22
CA GLU A 516 0.15 -4.42 4.44
C GLU A 516 -1.33 -4.47 4.90
N ARG A 517 -2.06 -5.56 4.62
CA ARG A 517 -3.43 -5.74 5.15
C ARG A 517 -3.41 -6.14 6.62
N LEU A 518 -2.43 -6.93 7.03
CA LEU A 518 -2.27 -7.36 8.41
C LEU A 518 -1.64 -6.26 9.28
N VAL A 519 -0.64 -5.54 8.78
CA VAL A 519 -0.07 -4.35 9.44
C VAL A 519 -1.08 -3.19 9.46
N GLU A 520 -1.99 -3.13 8.49
CA GLU A 520 -2.90 -2.01 8.30
C GLU A 520 -2.13 -0.69 8.17
N ILE A 521 -2.54 0.32 8.93
CA ILE A 521 -2.20 1.72 8.71
C ILE A 521 -0.99 2.14 9.56
N LEU A 522 -1.05 1.94 10.88
CA LEU A 522 0.03 2.25 11.84
C LEU A 522 0.48 0.97 12.59
N PRO A 523 1.73 0.49 12.42
CA PRO A 523 2.26 -0.66 13.15
C PRO A 523 2.09 -0.54 14.67
N GLU A 524 2.14 0.67 15.21
CA GLU A 524 2.00 0.98 16.63
C GLU A 524 0.63 0.58 17.19
N THR A 525 -0.45 0.74 16.42
CA THR A 525 -1.83 0.43 16.83
C THR A 525 -2.31 -0.94 16.37
N THR A 526 -1.70 -1.52 15.33
CA THR A 526 -2.03 -2.87 14.83
C THR A 526 -2.10 -3.90 15.95
N PRO A 527 -3.10 -4.80 16.01
CA PRO A 527 -3.13 -5.91 16.96
C PRO A 527 -1.89 -6.81 16.86
N THR A 528 -1.34 -7.26 17.99
CA THR A 528 -0.15 -8.12 18.00
C THR A 528 -0.29 -9.40 17.17
N PRO A 529 -1.43 -10.13 17.17
CA PRO A 529 -1.62 -11.29 16.29
C PRO A 529 -1.46 -10.96 14.80
N ASN A 530 -1.88 -9.77 14.37
CA ASN A 530 -1.75 -9.34 12.98
C ASN A 530 -0.31 -8.97 12.63
N LEU A 531 0.43 -8.32 13.54
CA LEU A 531 1.86 -8.07 13.35
C LEU A 531 2.67 -9.38 13.25
N VAL A 532 2.34 -10.40 14.05
CA VAL A 532 2.97 -11.72 13.95
C VAL A 532 2.69 -12.35 12.59
N ALA A 533 1.40 -12.44 12.20
CA ALA A 533 1.01 -12.99 10.91
C ALA A 533 1.63 -12.24 9.71
N ALA A 534 1.79 -10.92 9.81
CA ALA A 534 2.50 -10.12 8.82
C ALA A 534 3.99 -10.48 8.75
N MET A 535 4.68 -10.50 9.89
CA MET A 535 6.11 -10.83 9.93
C MET A 535 6.41 -12.29 9.57
N ASP A 536 5.44 -13.20 9.63
CA ASP A 536 5.55 -14.57 9.11
C ASP A 536 5.51 -14.67 7.58
N LEU A 537 4.96 -13.66 6.89
CA LEU A 537 5.08 -13.52 5.43
C LEU A 537 6.49 -13.11 4.99
N VAL A 538 7.28 -12.50 5.90
CA VAL A 538 8.66 -12.06 5.65
C VAL A 538 9.61 -13.26 5.76
N THR A 539 10.09 -13.73 4.62
CA THR A 539 10.93 -14.94 4.47
C THR A 539 12.36 -14.66 4.02
N GLY A 540 12.67 -13.43 3.62
CA GLY A 540 14.02 -13.01 3.22
C GLY A 540 14.09 -11.52 2.86
N PRO A 541 15.18 -11.07 2.22
CA PRO A 541 15.34 -9.70 1.76
C PRO A 541 14.32 -9.32 0.66
N PRO A 542 14.00 -8.02 0.50
CA PRO A 542 13.02 -7.55 -0.47
C PRO A 542 13.42 -7.90 -1.91
N LEU A 543 12.51 -8.56 -2.63
CA LEU A 543 12.72 -9.02 -4.00
C LEU A 543 13.99 -9.90 -4.13
N GLY A 544 14.11 -10.90 -3.26
CA GLY A 544 15.22 -11.86 -3.24
C GLY A 544 15.43 -12.55 -4.59
N GLY A 545 16.69 -12.56 -5.05
CA GLY A 545 17.09 -13.06 -6.37
C GLY A 545 16.88 -12.07 -7.54
N ILE A 546 16.41 -10.84 -7.28
CA ILE A 546 16.23 -9.78 -8.28
C ILE A 546 17.20 -8.62 -8.02
N ALA A 547 18.18 -8.43 -8.91
CA ALA A 547 19.07 -7.28 -8.84
C ALA A 547 18.29 -5.96 -9.06
N PRO A 548 18.62 -4.83 -8.39
CA PRO A 548 17.91 -3.56 -8.57
C PRO A 548 17.89 -3.04 -10.01
N LYS A 549 18.91 -3.36 -10.81
CA LYS A 549 19.00 -3.02 -12.24
C LYS A 549 18.13 -3.89 -13.15
N GLU A 550 17.63 -5.03 -12.67
CA GLU A 550 16.82 -5.96 -13.47
C GLU A 550 15.36 -5.49 -13.55
N TRP A 551 14.78 -5.11 -12.41
CA TRP A 551 13.42 -4.55 -12.31
C TRP A 551 13.50 -3.07 -11.92
N THR A 552 13.98 -2.22 -12.84
CA THR A 552 14.31 -0.80 -12.57
C THR A 552 13.13 0.02 -12.04
N TRP A 553 11.91 -0.31 -12.47
CA TRP A 553 10.67 0.33 -12.01
C TRP A 553 10.36 0.08 -10.52
N THR A 554 11.00 -0.92 -9.89
CA THR A 554 10.76 -1.28 -8.47
C THR A 554 11.45 -0.38 -7.45
N LYS A 555 12.07 0.73 -7.87
CA LYS A 555 12.78 1.62 -6.94
C LYS A 555 11.89 2.06 -5.77
N ASP A 556 10.75 2.65 -6.08
CA ASP A 556 9.86 3.21 -5.05
C ASP A 556 9.22 2.10 -4.21
N LEU A 557 8.85 0.96 -4.84
CA LEU A 557 8.43 -0.26 -4.13
C LEU A 557 9.51 -0.78 -3.15
N ARG A 558 10.79 -0.76 -3.51
CA ARG A 558 11.87 -1.17 -2.60
C ARG A 558 12.03 -0.20 -1.42
N ASP A 559 11.81 1.09 -1.64
CA ASP A 559 11.78 2.10 -0.57
C ASP A 559 10.56 1.89 0.37
N GLU A 560 9.37 1.58 -0.17
CA GLU A 560 8.17 1.22 0.61
C GLU A 560 8.35 -0.06 1.43
N LEU A 561 8.85 -1.13 0.79
CA LEU A 561 9.18 -2.40 1.44
C LEU A 561 10.18 -2.18 2.59
N ARG A 562 11.24 -1.40 2.36
CA ARG A 562 12.24 -1.08 3.37
C ARG A 562 11.61 -0.46 4.61
N ASP A 563 10.88 0.65 4.44
CA ASP A 563 10.34 1.40 5.57
C ASP A 563 9.28 0.61 6.36
N ARG A 564 8.30 0.03 5.65
CA ARG A 564 7.12 -0.59 6.27
C ARG A 564 7.46 -1.92 6.96
N VAL A 565 8.29 -2.76 6.36
CA VAL A 565 8.70 -4.05 6.96
C VAL A 565 9.62 -3.81 8.17
N ALA A 566 10.60 -2.91 8.06
CA ALA A 566 11.46 -2.57 9.18
C ALA A 566 10.67 -1.89 10.32
N GLY A 567 9.73 -1.00 10.00
CA GLY A 567 8.85 -0.35 10.98
C GLY A 567 7.99 -1.35 11.77
N ALA A 568 7.33 -2.29 11.09
CA ALA A 568 6.55 -3.34 11.74
C ALA A 568 7.43 -4.25 12.62
N ALA A 569 8.62 -4.62 12.13
CA ALA A 569 9.58 -5.43 12.87
C ALA A 569 10.03 -4.75 14.18
N VAL A 570 10.31 -3.45 14.19
CA VAL A 570 10.66 -2.71 15.42
C VAL A 570 9.54 -2.76 16.45
N VAL A 571 8.29 -2.50 16.04
CA VAL A 571 7.15 -2.50 16.96
C VAL A 571 6.90 -3.89 17.52
N LEU A 572 6.90 -4.94 16.67
CA LEU A 572 6.69 -6.30 17.13
C LEU A 572 7.84 -6.79 18.03
N ALA A 573 9.10 -6.48 17.71
CA ALA A 573 10.24 -6.82 18.56
C ALA A 573 10.16 -6.15 19.94
N ARG A 574 9.75 -4.87 20.01
CA ARG A 574 9.51 -4.15 21.29
C ARG A 574 8.38 -4.79 22.09
N ARG A 575 7.30 -5.25 21.44
CA ARG A 575 6.18 -5.97 22.09
C ARG A 575 6.63 -7.33 22.62
N HIS A 576 7.37 -8.11 21.84
CA HIS A 576 7.95 -9.38 22.30
C HIS A 576 8.93 -9.19 23.47
N HIS A 577 9.81 -8.19 23.41
CA HIS A 577 10.71 -7.83 24.52
C HIS A 577 9.94 -7.48 25.80
N SER A 578 8.92 -6.63 25.68
CA SER A 578 8.04 -6.26 26.80
C SER A 578 7.28 -7.46 27.40
N ALA A 579 6.90 -8.42 26.54
CA ALA A 579 6.30 -9.70 26.94
C ALA A 579 7.33 -10.76 27.42
N LYS A 580 8.63 -10.40 27.50
CA LYS A 580 9.77 -11.28 27.86
C LYS A 580 10.00 -12.46 26.89
N ALA A 581 9.41 -12.40 25.69
CA ALA A 581 9.65 -13.34 24.60
C ALA A 581 10.94 -12.96 23.83
N TYR A 582 12.07 -12.98 24.54
CA TYR A 582 13.32 -12.39 24.04
C TYR A 582 13.86 -13.02 22.74
N SER A 583 13.74 -14.34 22.58
CA SER A 583 14.13 -15.03 21.33
C SER A 583 13.28 -14.55 20.14
N ALA A 584 11.96 -14.43 20.32
CA ALA A 584 11.07 -13.90 19.29
C ALA A 584 11.38 -12.43 18.95
N ALA A 585 11.78 -11.61 19.94
CA ALA A 585 12.23 -10.24 19.71
C ALA A 585 13.54 -10.17 18.89
N VAL A 586 14.51 -11.06 19.16
CA VAL A 586 15.76 -11.19 18.38
C VAL A 586 15.47 -11.59 16.94
N GLU A 587 14.66 -12.64 16.72
CA GLU A 587 14.33 -13.12 15.36
C GLU A 587 13.52 -12.08 14.57
N THR A 588 12.58 -11.39 15.22
CA THR A 588 11.83 -10.30 14.59
C THR A 588 12.74 -9.14 14.18
N ALA A 589 13.68 -8.75 15.05
CA ALA A 589 14.66 -7.71 14.73
C ALA A 589 15.54 -8.13 13.54
N ARG A 590 15.99 -9.39 13.49
CA ARG A 590 16.75 -9.96 12.36
C ARG A 590 15.97 -9.89 11.04
N LYS A 591 14.69 -10.26 11.03
CA LYS A 591 13.82 -10.12 9.84
C LYS A 591 13.75 -8.66 9.34
N GLY A 592 13.64 -7.69 10.25
CA GLY A 592 13.65 -6.26 9.89
C GLY A 592 15.00 -5.81 9.28
N LEU A 593 16.12 -6.34 9.78
CA LEU A 593 17.46 -6.01 9.30
C LEU A 593 17.79 -6.54 7.89
N TRP A 594 16.99 -7.48 7.35
CA TRP A 594 17.05 -7.83 5.92
C TRP A 594 16.56 -6.72 4.98
N TYR A 595 15.80 -5.76 5.52
CA TYR A 595 15.18 -4.66 4.77
C TYR A 595 15.94 -3.36 5.02
N ASP A 596 16.23 -3.03 6.28
CA ASP A 596 16.96 -1.83 6.66
C ASP A 596 18.04 -2.13 7.70
N ASN A 597 19.31 -2.13 7.28
CA ASN A 597 20.46 -2.31 8.15
C ASN A 597 21.04 -1.00 8.72
N ALA A 598 20.56 0.17 8.25
CA ALA A 598 20.94 1.47 8.77
C ALA A 598 20.14 1.83 10.03
N ARG A 599 18.94 1.26 10.18
CA ARG A 599 18.05 1.44 11.34
C ARG A 599 18.65 0.96 12.66
N GLN A 600 19.15 1.93 13.42
CA GLN A 600 19.76 1.76 14.74
C GLN A 600 18.79 1.15 15.77
N ASP A 601 17.49 1.41 15.64
CA ASP A 601 16.47 0.93 16.58
C ASP A 601 16.22 -0.59 16.49
N LEU A 602 16.37 -1.20 15.31
CA LEU A 602 16.38 -2.66 15.13
C LEU A 602 17.60 -3.30 15.82
N TRP A 603 18.79 -2.73 15.61
CA TRP A 603 20.01 -3.19 16.28
C TRP A 603 19.92 -3.07 17.81
N GLN A 604 19.37 -1.96 18.30
CA GLN A 604 19.17 -1.69 19.72
C GLN A 604 18.26 -2.75 20.36
N ILE A 605 17.05 -2.97 19.83
CA ILE A 605 16.09 -3.90 20.42
C ILE A 605 16.56 -5.36 20.30
N GLY A 606 17.19 -5.74 19.20
CA GLY A 606 17.76 -7.07 19.01
C GLY A 606 18.90 -7.37 20.00
N MET A 607 19.87 -6.46 20.16
CA MET A 607 20.95 -6.65 21.13
C MET A 607 20.48 -6.60 22.58
N GLN A 608 19.54 -5.71 22.91
CA GLN A 608 18.96 -5.62 24.25
C GLN A 608 18.17 -6.91 24.61
N ALA A 609 17.36 -7.43 23.68
CA ALA A 609 16.67 -8.70 23.85
C ALA A 609 17.63 -9.89 24.03
N ALA A 610 18.72 -9.95 23.26
CA ALA A 610 19.71 -11.01 23.41
C ALA A 610 20.41 -10.96 24.78
N LEU A 611 20.73 -9.77 25.29
CA LEU A 611 21.32 -9.60 26.64
C LEU A 611 20.33 -10.01 27.75
N ASP A 612 19.09 -9.52 27.69
CA ASP A 612 18.05 -9.77 28.70
C ASP A 612 17.55 -11.23 28.69
N GLY A 613 17.57 -11.88 27.52
CA GLY A 613 17.33 -13.31 27.35
C GLY A 613 18.54 -14.20 27.61
N HIS A 614 19.71 -13.61 27.91
CA HIS A 614 21.00 -14.28 28.13
C HIS A 614 21.52 -15.11 26.95
N ASP A 615 21.06 -14.83 25.73
CA ASP A 615 21.55 -15.44 24.50
C ASP A 615 22.85 -14.77 24.05
N LYS A 616 23.96 -15.29 24.59
CA LYS A 616 25.31 -14.80 24.32
C LYS A 616 25.73 -14.98 22.88
N ASP A 617 25.19 -15.94 22.15
CA ASP A 617 25.63 -16.24 20.79
C ASP A 617 24.84 -15.41 19.78
N ALA A 618 23.53 -15.24 19.98
CA ALA A 618 22.76 -14.27 19.20
C ALA A 618 23.29 -12.84 19.38
N TYR A 619 23.65 -12.46 20.62
CA TYR A 619 24.27 -11.17 20.90
C TYR A 619 25.62 -10.98 20.16
N LYS A 620 26.53 -11.96 20.22
CA LYS A 620 27.82 -11.89 19.50
C LYS A 620 27.63 -11.74 17.99
N THR A 621 26.69 -12.49 17.43
CA THR A 621 26.36 -12.44 16.00
C THR A 621 25.83 -11.06 15.62
N LEU A 622 24.80 -10.55 16.31
CA LEU A 622 24.24 -9.22 16.07
C LEU A 622 25.30 -8.12 16.24
N ARG A 623 26.14 -8.18 17.27
CA ARG A 623 27.25 -7.23 17.48
C ARG A 623 28.22 -7.24 16.30
N THR A 624 28.59 -8.42 15.81
CA THR A 624 29.55 -8.58 14.71
C THR A 624 28.96 -8.05 13.40
N GLN A 625 27.68 -8.34 13.14
CA GLN A 625 26.94 -7.83 11.99
C GLN A 625 26.79 -6.31 12.03
N TYR A 626 26.40 -5.72 13.16
CA TYR A 626 26.30 -4.26 13.34
C TYR A 626 27.64 -3.54 13.06
N LEU A 627 28.75 -4.07 13.60
CA LEU A 627 30.08 -3.49 13.40
C LEU A 627 30.61 -3.63 11.97
N ALA A 628 30.05 -4.55 11.16
CA ALA A 628 30.37 -4.71 9.74
C ALA A 628 29.44 -3.87 8.84
N ALA A 629 28.14 -3.80 9.16
CA ALA A 629 27.13 -3.15 8.34
C ALA A 629 27.07 -1.63 8.51
N VAL A 630 27.26 -1.10 9.74
CA VAL A 630 27.09 0.32 10.03
C VAL A 630 28.46 1.03 10.06
N PRO A 631 28.74 2.02 9.20
CA PRO A 631 29.97 2.81 9.21
C PRO A 631 30.21 3.51 10.54
N GLY A 632 31.48 3.64 10.95
CA GLY A 632 31.83 4.22 12.27
C GLY A 632 31.31 5.64 12.52
N SER A 633 31.08 6.41 11.46
CA SER A 633 30.51 7.77 11.46
C SER A 633 28.99 7.82 11.67
N GLU A 634 28.29 6.71 11.46
CA GLU A 634 26.83 6.61 11.45
C GLU A 634 26.27 5.79 12.63
N ARG A 635 27.16 5.28 13.49
CA ARG A 635 26.79 4.50 14.67
C ARG A 635 26.17 5.37 15.74
N ASP A 636 24.97 5.01 16.16
CA ASP A 636 24.35 5.63 17.33
C ASP A 636 25.18 5.35 18.59
N PRO A 637 25.46 6.35 19.46
CA PRO A 637 26.23 6.16 20.68
C PRO A 637 25.63 5.14 21.66
N GLU A 638 24.30 5.10 21.82
CA GLU A 638 23.63 4.15 22.72
C GLU A 638 23.76 2.72 22.20
N VAL A 639 23.56 2.52 20.90
CA VAL A 639 23.71 1.21 20.24
C VAL A 639 25.16 0.76 20.25
N PHE A 640 26.11 1.68 20.04
CA PHE A 640 27.54 1.38 20.16
C PHE A 640 27.94 1.05 21.62
N ASP A 641 27.38 1.71 22.62
CA ASP A 641 27.62 1.37 24.03
C ASP A 641 27.02 0.02 24.42
N LEU A 642 25.89 -0.40 23.84
CA LEU A 642 25.39 -1.77 23.99
C LEU A 642 26.44 -2.80 23.57
N THR A 643 27.16 -2.59 22.45
CA THR A 643 28.18 -3.53 21.95
C THR A 643 29.31 -3.83 22.97
N LYS A 644 29.55 -2.90 23.90
CA LYS A 644 30.59 -2.97 24.93
C LYS A 644 30.15 -3.71 26.21
N ARG A 645 28.85 -3.91 26.44
CA ARG A 645 28.30 -4.43 27.71
C ARG A 645 28.52 -5.94 27.96
N ALA A 646 29.18 -6.65 27.05
CA ALA A 646 29.49 -8.08 27.18
C ALA A 646 30.97 -8.35 27.51
N GLY A 647 31.63 -7.42 28.21
CA GLY A 647 32.98 -7.57 28.77
C GLY A 647 32.94 -8.06 30.20
#